data_AF-A0A7X7RPS9-F1
#
_entry.id   AF-A0A7X7RPS9-F1
#
_cell.length_a   1.000
_cell.length_b   1.000
_cell.length_c   1.000
_cell.angle_alpha   90.00
_cell.angle_beta   90.00
_cell.angle_gamma   90.00
#
_symmetry.space_group_name_H-M   'P 1'
#
loop_
_entity.id
_entity.type
_entity.pdbx_description
1 polymer ?
#
loop_
_entity_poly.entity_id
_entity_poly.type
_entity_poly.pdbx_seq_one_letter_code
_entity_poly.pdbx_strand_id
1 'polypeptide(L)'
;MFCLVFTVLVSGASATRAATGVWANAAGGYWADAANWQGGYVPSSAPDVADFSALGSGEAVTITNDTGVGAMVFVGLSDAEWSIQAQNDARLGFDATPLTPDYVGGELRVTGGTLTLWPNVYYAGYGIAKGGSGRVRLVNHYGESAVGDIRLDGGTLILSNHAALVDSVVVMNTTNALLFLESDAQINGIQSLVSPAPDIALNGHTLEVGGAHQTLDWEGRLMGGGRLVMVRGALQSMALPQAELGSVALDNGSLTLGRQPGRTVAWWRFDDESDIGKDSGPLANSLVKTGTPTQWYTNDAVRGGVLSLDSGAYLAGQGTGKTVVGIPKNNSPFTVAFWLKPSASVPLNAILWGWGTFDSAGKGIGMRLKLDTPATPIMMADWIGNPTLAYTGDLLDGDWHHVAVAYDGERFRFYIDGTLVRTFTETSTLSLMTGNFRIGNGWLSGATYAGLMDDFMIADWAMSSGELYAVRVNGQEPDTSAYAVDNMLPATAAVEVGFNGSLHVLGCQTVATLGGAGAAGGVYMQNGGTLTVNGGATVTSTVFRSGIIGNGGFVKSGKDYTLTLSGGHTYTGATEVQEGKLILGSGLDVEGLQAYYRFNDVAQLGKDSSGNGYHLTPNNSPVFVAAGKDGGAAQFSTINKDMLVADVFPASLPTGNSSYTMTAWCNPSSGNTKGMPVYWGATGTSVGGSGVIFRFESATQIMVSNFGNNEFVNVGYDLFGDAQNGGWHHFACTYDGATRTRRVYIDGVLKYTGTRTTDLVVSAQVFQLGGAPYSTANYYDGLLDEVMIFNRALYGGDIQRVMAATRIEGDRLRGSANLVARYSFEDALNLGKDSSENGYDLAAVGSAGVSVTGRRGKALDLSGATLGYLAWTNSVFPEFMPTGNQAMTVSAWINPVTDADTDGSIVFWGDENVPYYKSCHLLRLRGDFASGRMGISYTDGTLPNLESDAINGLDRGISPEGWHHVAAVYAGGRRELYLDGVKVAEGFRSDLEVAKESFSFYIGRKETLPNKWFRGMIDEVEIYNRALSHAEVLELLRGGADILPADSALNVAGDASVEIQDVAQRVAALNGSGTVSFRLGMLTVVGQGGSFAGALAGEGAFAVRDGAVQTLAGAGTFIGTVAVSNATLLVENDSGTVTAAGSVAVHAGGRIGGRGMIGGDLSIEAGGGIVGGAEPGALEVTGAVTLGAAGTVVLPPGFAGGRLTLLNAAAVTAPEGLAGWTVAPQQSASTVVTFTAEGTQFTLNVSRSGTLIQLY
;
A
#
# COMPACT_ATOMS: atom_id res chain seq x y z
N MET A 1 41.28 39.51 -62.04
CA MET A 1 42.37 39.67 -63.02
C MET A 1 42.51 38.33 -63.73
N PHE A 2 42.12 38.25 -65.02
CA PHE A 2 42.39 37.19 -66.03
C PHE A 2 41.97 35.74 -65.69
N CYS A 3 41.49 34.85 -66.57
CA CYS A 3 41.04 34.76 -67.97
C CYS A 3 40.51 33.31 -68.10
N LEU A 4 39.23 33.00 -68.33
CA LEU A 4 38.52 32.77 -69.60
C LEU A 4 39.14 31.78 -70.64
N VAL A 5 38.42 30.64 -70.83
CA VAL A 5 38.12 29.81 -72.05
C VAL A 5 39.30 29.07 -72.73
N PHE A 6 39.27 27.79 -73.14
CA PHE A 6 38.30 26.88 -73.83
C PHE A 6 38.49 25.38 -73.38
N THR A 7 37.53 24.43 -73.35
CA THR A 7 36.59 23.84 -74.38
C THR A 7 35.50 22.98 -73.66
N VAL A 8 34.16 23.23 -73.78
CA VAL A 8 33.07 22.65 -74.62
C VAL A 8 32.91 21.10 -74.63
N LEU A 9 31.75 20.41 -74.63
CA LEU A 9 30.33 20.49 -74.19
C LEU A 9 29.61 19.28 -74.87
N VAL A 10 28.63 18.63 -74.22
CA VAL A 10 27.32 18.05 -74.69
C VAL A 10 26.86 17.10 -73.55
N SER A 11 26.10 17.53 -72.53
CA SER A 11 24.67 17.92 -72.41
C SER A 11 23.74 16.77 -72.00
N GLY A 12 23.12 16.94 -70.84
CA GLY A 12 21.99 16.17 -70.30
C GLY A 12 21.52 16.77 -68.98
N ALA A 13 20.90 17.96 -69.06
CA ALA A 13 20.16 18.75 -68.06
C ALA A 13 20.73 18.91 -66.63
N SER A 14 21.19 20.13 -66.36
CA SER A 14 21.60 20.67 -65.07
C SER A 14 20.42 20.92 -64.12
N ALA A 15 20.52 20.40 -62.90
CA ALA A 15 19.83 20.92 -61.73
C ALA A 15 20.50 22.23 -61.28
N THR A 16 19.73 23.31 -61.19
CA THR A 16 20.11 24.52 -60.44
C THR A 16 19.40 24.49 -59.09
N ARG A 17 20.21 24.38 -58.02
CA ARG A 17 19.94 24.58 -56.58
C ARG A 17 18.46 24.74 -56.14
N ALA A 18 17.96 23.75 -55.41
CA ALA A 18 17.21 23.99 -54.18
C ALA A 18 18.20 23.91 -53.00
N ALA A 19 18.20 24.91 -52.12
CA ALA A 19 18.92 24.87 -50.85
C ALA A 19 18.06 24.09 -49.84
N THR A 20 18.67 23.08 -49.21
CA THR A 20 18.29 22.49 -47.91
C THR A 20 16.97 21.72 -47.75
N GLY A 21 16.52 20.90 -48.71
CA GLY A 21 15.46 19.93 -48.40
C GLY A 21 15.21 18.78 -49.39
N VAL A 22 14.72 17.66 -48.82
CA VAL A 22 13.70 16.74 -49.39
C VAL A 22 14.16 15.52 -50.24
N TRP A 23 13.69 14.36 -49.77
CA TRP A 23 13.55 12.98 -50.27
C TRP A 23 13.76 12.74 -51.78
N ALA A 24 14.70 11.84 -52.14
CA ALA A 24 14.91 11.42 -53.52
C ALA A 24 14.47 9.96 -53.75
N ASN A 25 13.49 9.81 -54.66
CA ASN A 25 13.09 8.60 -55.40
C ASN A 25 12.00 7.67 -54.83
N ALA A 26 10.81 8.20 -54.52
CA ALA A 26 9.56 7.41 -54.58
C ALA A 26 8.98 7.51 -56.01
N ALA A 27 9.29 6.56 -56.90
CA ALA A 27 8.84 6.65 -58.29
C ALA A 27 7.29 6.51 -58.37
N GLY A 28 6.60 7.59 -58.76
CA GLY A 28 5.20 7.55 -59.20
C GLY A 28 4.12 8.03 -58.22
N GLY A 29 4.48 8.55 -57.03
CA GLY A 29 3.52 9.04 -56.02
C GLY A 29 3.41 10.58 -55.92
N TYR A 30 2.39 11.07 -55.20
CA TYR A 30 2.15 12.51 -54.91
C TYR A 30 3.40 13.20 -54.29
N TRP A 31 4.23 12.44 -53.58
CA TRP A 31 5.45 12.87 -52.91
C TRP A 31 6.67 13.04 -53.84
N ALA A 32 6.61 12.52 -55.06
CA ALA A 32 7.68 12.58 -56.06
C ALA A 32 7.77 13.94 -56.78
N ASP A 33 6.71 14.75 -56.70
CA ASP A 33 6.65 16.06 -57.34
C ASP A 33 7.02 17.15 -56.33
N ALA A 34 8.15 17.82 -56.57
CA ALA A 34 8.62 18.95 -55.77
C ALA A 34 7.62 20.12 -55.69
N ALA A 35 6.67 20.22 -56.63
CA ALA A 35 5.62 21.24 -56.63
C ALA A 35 4.53 21.01 -55.57
N ASN A 36 4.39 19.77 -55.06
CA ASN A 36 3.41 19.40 -54.05
C ASN A 36 3.85 19.78 -52.62
N TRP A 37 5.04 20.37 -52.48
CA TRP A 37 5.63 20.81 -51.22
C TRP A 37 5.62 22.33 -51.13
N GLN A 38 4.48 22.93 -50.73
CA GLN A 38 4.39 24.37 -50.49
C GLN A 38 4.46 24.67 -48.99
N GLY A 39 5.43 25.47 -48.57
CA GLY A 39 5.56 25.93 -47.18
C GLY A 39 6.02 24.86 -46.18
N GLY A 40 6.61 23.76 -46.64
CA GLY A 40 7.07 22.65 -45.77
C GLY A 40 6.04 21.56 -45.51
N TYR A 41 4.81 21.71 -46.03
CA TYR A 41 3.72 20.73 -45.85
C TYR A 41 3.29 20.14 -47.19
N VAL A 42 2.76 18.91 -47.16
CA VAL A 42 2.01 18.30 -48.27
C VAL A 42 0.52 18.60 -48.06
N PRO A 43 -0.18 19.25 -49.01
CA PRO A 43 -1.59 19.59 -48.88
C PRO A 43 -2.48 18.35 -48.77
N SER A 44 -3.44 18.39 -47.84
CA SER A 44 -4.40 17.35 -47.43
C SER A 44 -5.44 16.93 -48.50
N SER A 45 -5.04 16.77 -49.75
CA SER A 45 -5.93 16.23 -50.80
C SER A 45 -5.32 14.96 -51.38
N ALA A 46 -5.81 13.83 -50.86
CA ALA A 46 -5.49 12.43 -51.13
C ALA A 46 -4.86 12.07 -52.50
N PRO A 47 -4.02 11.01 -52.55
CA PRO A 47 -3.75 10.07 -51.44
C PRO A 47 -2.45 10.37 -50.67
N ASP A 48 -2.57 10.58 -49.35
CA ASP A 48 -1.46 10.85 -48.41
C ASP A 48 -0.67 9.58 -48.01
N VAL A 49 -0.45 8.64 -48.95
CA VAL A 49 0.36 7.43 -48.74
C VAL A 49 1.77 7.64 -49.32
N ALA A 50 2.78 7.49 -48.46
CA ALA A 50 4.19 7.57 -48.82
C ALA A 50 4.78 6.16 -48.99
N ASP A 51 4.96 5.73 -50.25
CA ASP A 51 5.49 4.41 -50.58
C ASP A 51 7.01 4.43 -50.83
N PHE A 52 7.74 3.66 -50.03
CA PHE A 52 9.20 3.49 -50.05
C PHE A 52 9.65 2.10 -50.49
N SER A 53 8.76 1.31 -51.09
CA SER A 53 9.05 -0.07 -51.55
C SER A 53 10.17 -0.17 -52.60
N ALA A 54 10.59 0.95 -53.19
CA ALA A 54 11.72 1.01 -54.12
C ALA A 54 13.10 1.19 -53.43
N LEU A 55 13.15 1.46 -52.12
CA LEU A 55 14.40 1.66 -51.38
C LEU A 55 15.19 0.35 -51.24
N GLY A 56 16.49 0.43 -51.50
CA GLY A 56 17.44 -0.64 -51.24
C GLY A 56 17.65 -0.88 -49.74
N SER A 57 18.09 -2.10 -49.38
CA SER A 57 18.52 -2.39 -48.00
C SER A 57 19.74 -1.53 -47.62
N GLY A 58 19.76 -1.03 -46.39
CA GLY A 58 20.76 -0.13 -45.82
C GLY A 58 20.52 1.36 -46.11
N GLU A 59 19.49 1.70 -46.90
CA GLU A 59 19.21 3.10 -47.23
C GLU A 59 18.50 3.85 -46.08
N ALA A 60 18.81 5.13 -45.95
CA ALA A 60 18.30 6.00 -44.91
C ALA A 60 17.55 7.19 -45.51
N VAL A 61 16.43 7.54 -44.89
CA VAL A 61 15.68 8.74 -45.22
C VAL A 61 15.92 9.83 -44.19
N THR A 62 16.25 11.03 -44.66
CA THR A 62 16.48 12.19 -43.80
C THR A 62 15.39 13.24 -43.95
N ILE A 63 14.77 13.60 -42.84
CA ILE A 63 13.74 14.63 -42.73
C ILE A 63 14.42 15.92 -42.30
N THR A 64 14.27 16.98 -43.09
CA THR A 64 14.97 18.26 -42.86
C THR A 64 14.03 19.40 -42.47
N ASN A 65 12.71 19.20 -42.57
CA ASN A 65 11.65 20.12 -42.13
C ASN A 65 10.47 19.32 -41.57
N ASP A 66 9.65 19.92 -40.71
CA ASP A 66 8.41 19.32 -40.21
C ASP A 66 7.55 18.81 -41.38
N THR A 67 7.19 17.53 -41.36
CA THR A 67 6.49 16.83 -42.43
C THR A 67 5.40 15.97 -41.82
N GLY A 68 4.18 15.96 -42.37
CA GLY A 68 3.09 15.06 -41.94
C GLY A 68 2.72 14.07 -43.04
N VAL A 69 2.43 12.81 -42.70
CA VAL A 69 2.04 11.75 -43.64
C VAL A 69 0.76 11.06 -43.17
N GLY A 70 -0.07 10.58 -44.11
CA GLY A 70 -1.22 9.76 -43.75
C GLY A 70 -0.80 8.32 -43.46
N ALA A 71 -0.07 7.69 -44.38
CA ALA A 71 0.45 6.33 -44.21
C ALA A 71 1.82 6.18 -44.88
N MET A 72 2.62 5.21 -44.43
CA MET A 72 3.94 4.91 -44.96
C MET A 72 4.07 3.41 -45.25
N VAL A 73 4.68 3.06 -46.38
CA VAL A 73 4.80 1.67 -46.83
C VAL A 73 6.25 1.32 -47.16
N PHE A 74 6.73 0.19 -46.63
CA PHE A 74 8.02 -0.42 -46.93
C PHE A 74 7.83 -1.90 -47.25
N VAL A 75 8.50 -2.37 -48.32
CA VAL A 75 8.44 -3.77 -48.75
C VAL A 75 9.85 -4.26 -49.10
N GLY A 76 10.26 -5.39 -48.53
CA GLY A 76 11.56 -5.99 -48.82
C GLY A 76 11.69 -7.43 -48.33
N LEU A 77 12.89 -7.99 -48.44
CA LEU A 77 13.23 -9.31 -47.90
C LEU A 77 13.32 -9.28 -46.38
N SER A 78 13.31 -10.44 -45.72
CA SER A 78 13.32 -10.55 -44.26
C SER A 78 14.52 -9.89 -43.57
N ASP A 79 15.64 -9.74 -44.29
CA ASP A 79 16.91 -9.16 -43.85
C ASP A 79 17.14 -7.72 -44.34
N ALA A 80 16.16 -7.14 -45.05
CA ALA A 80 16.26 -5.74 -45.48
C ALA A 80 16.27 -4.79 -44.27
N GLU A 81 17.08 -3.74 -44.32
CA GLU A 81 17.14 -2.71 -43.28
C GLU A 81 16.92 -1.32 -43.88
N TRP A 82 16.15 -0.48 -43.20
CA TRP A 82 15.97 0.92 -43.57
C TRP A 82 16.00 1.80 -42.32
N SER A 83 16.25 3.10 -42.49
CA SER A 83 16.13 4.04 -41.38
C SER A 83 15.51 5.38 -41.75
N ILE A 84 14.87 6.03 -40.79
CA ILE A 84 14.38 7.41 -40.91
C ILE A 84 14.98 8.24 -39.77
N GLN A 85 15.58 9.37 -40.12
CA GLN A 85 16.21 10.28 -39.18
C GLN A 85 15.80 11.73 -39.45
N ALA A 86 15.73 12.54 -38.39
CA ALA A 86 15.51 13.96 -38.49
C ALA A 86 16.83 14.74 -38.42
N GLN A 87 16.90 15.86 -39.13
CA GLN A 87 17.92 16.90 -39.00
C GLN A 87 17.28 18.21 -38.56
N ASN A 88 18.03 19.03 -37.82
CA ASN A 88 17.60 20.37 -37.36
C ASN A 88 16.25 20.36 -36.61
N ASP A 89 16.03 19.35 -35.76
CA ASP A 89 14.81 19.18 -34.95
C ASP A 89 13.50 19.06 -35.74
N ALA A 90 13.60 18.74 -37.05
CA ALA A 90 12.45 18.48 -37.90
C ALA A 90 11.61 17.31 -37.39
N ARG A 91 10.28 17.44 -37.49
CA ARG A 91 9.31 16.45 -36.97
C ARG A 91 8.62 15.65 -38.07
N LEU A 92 8.41 14.36 -37.84
CA LEU A 92 7.54 13.52 -38.67
C LEU A 92 6.17 13.32 -37.99
N GLY A 93 5.11 13.84 -38.59
CA GLY A 93 3.71 13.75 -38.18
C GLY A 93 2.95 12.60 -38.84
N PHE A 94 2.00 11.97 -38.14
CA PHE A 94 1.02 11.04 -38.74
C PHE A 94 -0.41 11.61 -38.66
N ASP A 95 -1.14 11.59 -39.79
CA ASP A 95 -2.56 11.97 -39.89
C ASP A 95 -3.45 10.72 -39.82
N ALA A 96 -4.46 10.76 -38.95
CA ALA A 96 -5.36 9.65 -38.66
C ALA A 96 -6.64 9.60 -39.53
N THR A 97 -6.79 10.51 -40.49
CA THR A 97 -7.90 10.44 -41.44
C THR A 97 -7.80 9.17 -42.29
N PRO A 98 -8.88 8.36 -42.44
CA PRO A 98 -8.87 7.19 -43.30
C PRO A 98 -8.56 7.60 -44.74
N LEU A 99 -7.46 7.11 -45.30
CA LEU A 99 -6.93 7.61 -46.57
C LEU A 99 -7.55 6.93 -47.78
N THR A 100 -7.75 5.62 -47.69
CA THR A 100 -8.28 4.74 -48.75
C THR A 100 -8.87 3.47 -48.11
N PRO A 101 -9.64 2.66 -48.84
CA PRO A 101 -10.07 1.34 -48.36
C PRO A 101 -8.92 0.41 -47.96
N ASP A 102 -7.70 0.63 -48.50
CA ASP A 102 -6.56 -0.27 -48.34
C ASP A 102 -5.57 0.17 -47.24
N TYR A 103 -5.71 1.39 -46.71
CA TYR A 103 -4.78 1.98 -45.73
C TYR A 103 -5.52 2.73 -44.62
N VAL A 104 -5.14 2.43 -43.38
CA VAL A 104 -5.66 3.12 -42.19
C VAL A 104 -4.89 4.43 -41.99
N GLY A 105 -5.55 5.47 -41.47
CA GLY A 105 -4.84 6.70 -41.09
C GLY A 105 -3.78 6.42 -40.01
N GLY A 106 -2.60 7.00 -40.17
CA GLY A 106 -1.44 6.78 -39.31
C GLY A 106 -0.74 5.43 -39.49
N GLU A 107 -1.02 4.71 -40.59
CA GLU A 107 -0.44 3.39 -40.82
C GLU A 107 1.04 3.45 -41.21
N LEU A 108 1.87 2.68 -40.51
CA LEU A 108 3.24 2.35 -40.87
C LEU A 108 3.31 0.87 -41.26
N ARG A 109 3.18 0.58 -42.55
CA ARG A 109 3.19 -0.78 -43.09
C ARG A 109 4.60 -1.19 -43.48
N VAL A 110 5.14 -2.19 -42.81
CA VAL A 110 6.45 -2.78 -43.15
C VAL A 110 6.26 -4.26 -43.46
N THR A 111 6.63 -4.70 -44.66
CA THR A 111 6.53 -6.10 -45.10
C THR A 111 7.91 -6.66 -45.38
N GLY A 112 8.35 -7.62 -44.55
CA GLY A 112 9.76 -8.03 -44.51
C GLY A 112 10.68 -6.93 -43.95
N GLY A 113 11.90 -7.31 -43.56
CA GLY A 113 12.93 -6.38 -43.10
C GLY A 113 12.63 -5.66 -41.78
N THR A 114 13.45 -4.65 -41.48
CA THR A 114 13.39 -3.79 -40.29
C THR A 114 13.52 -2.32 -40.68
N LEU A 115 12.53 -1.51 -40.30
CA LEU A 115 12.59 -0.05 -40.39
C LEU A 115 12.98 0.54 -39.03
N THR A 116 14.09 1.27 -38.96
CA THR A 116 14.54 1.98 -37.75
C THR A 116 14.10 3.44 -37.78
N LEU A 117 13.29 3.86 -36.81
CA LEU A 117 12.92 5.25 -36.61
C LEU A 117 13.82 5.84 -35.51
N TRP A 118 14.53 6.91 -35.83
CA TRP A 118 15.27 7.72 -34.86
C TRP A 118 14.32 8.78 -34.22
N PRO A 119 14.74 9.48 -33.14
CA PRO A 119 13.93 10.48 -32.45
C PRO A 119 13.42 11.62 -33.35
N ASN A 120 12.42 12.36 -32.86
CA ASN A 120 11.66 13.43 -33.53
C ASN A 120 10.48 12.96 -34.42
N VAL A 121 9.89 11.81 -34.09
CA VAL A 121 8.56 11.44 -34.59
C VAL A 121 7.51 12.01 -33.62
N TYR A 122 6.48 12.66 -34.16
CA TYR A 122 5.34 13.22 -33.42
C TYR A 122 4.05 12.68 -34.02
N TYR A 123 3.05 12.40 -33.20
CA TYR A 123 1.72 12.02 -33.68
C TYR A 123 0.71 12.61 -32.70
N ALA A 124 -0.22 13.42 -33.21
CA ALA A 124 -1.20 14.11 -32.37
C ALA A 124 -2.48 13.30 -32.25
N GLY A 125 -2.88 12.97 -31.03
CA GLY A 125 -4.26 12.65 -30.63
C GLY A 125 -4.80 11.27 -31.01
N TYR A 126 -4.20 10.55 -31.97
CA TYR A 126 -4.77 9.29 -32.50
C TYR A 126 -3.77 8.14 -32.70
N GLY A 127 -2.47 8.35 -32.49
CA GLY A 127 -1.47 7.26 -32.44
C GLY A 127 -0.87 6.80 -33.78
N ILE A 128 -0.25 5.61 -33.80
CA ILE A 128 0.36 4.95 -34.98
C ILE A 128 -0.20 3.54 -35.12
N ALA A 129 -0.52 3.11 -36.35
CA ALA A 129 -0.90 1.72 -36.65
C ALA A 129 0.25 0.99 -37.37
N LYS A 130 0.90 0.03 -36.70
CA LYS A 130 1.95 -0.81 -37.29
C LYS A 130 1.32 -1.99 -38.03
N GLY A 131 1.34 -1.95 -39.36
CA GLY A 131 0.87 -3.01 -40.25
C GLY A 131 2.00 -3.82 -40.91
N GLY A 132 1.64 -4.93 -41.57
CA GLY A 132 2.56 -5.78 -42.33
C GLY A 132 3.44 -6.72 -41.48
N SER A 133 4.06 -7.72 -42.11
CA SER A 133 4.79 -8.80 -41.42
C SER A 133 6.20 -8.45 -40.94
N GLY A 134 6.75 -7.31 -41.38
CA GLY A 134 8.10 -6.84 -41.03
C GLY A 134 8.16 -6.14 -39.67
N ARG A 135 9.34 -5.57 -39.38
CA ARG A 135 9.67 -5.00 -38.06
C ARG A 135 9.80 -3.48 -38.11
N VAL A 136 9.37 -2.80 -37.05
CA VAL A 136 9.67 -1.38 -36.81
C VAL A 136 10.42 -1.25 -35.51
N ARG A 137 11.59 -0.61 -35.55
CA ARG A 137 12.44 -0.34 -34.40
C ARG A 137 12.36 1.13 -34.03
N LEU A 138 11.95 1.44 -32.80
CA LEU A 138 11.97 2.77 -32.22
C LEU A 138 13.21 2.91 -31.33
N VAL A 139 13.92 4.04 -31.46
CA VAL A 139 15.21 4.27 -30.80
C VAL A 139 15.20 5.56 -29.98
N ASN A 140 15.57 5.47 -28.70
CA ASN A 140 15.58 6.56 -27.70
C ASN A 140 14.21 7.16 -27.33
N HIS A 141 14.23 8.22 -26.52
CA HIS A 141 13.08 8.93 -25.98
C HIS A 141 12.31 9.70 -27.07
N TYR A 142 10.99 9.48 -27.11
CA TYR A 142 10.04 10.31 -27.87
C TYR A 142 9.34 11.22 -26.85
N GLY A 143 9.54 12.54 -26.97
CA GLY A 143 9.16 13.51 -25.93
C GLY A 143 7.65 13.60 -25.64
N GLU A 144 7.27 14.39 -24.62
CA GLU A 144 5.91 14.65 -24.07
C GLU A 144 4.84 15.08 -25.10
N SER A 145 5.23 15.25 -26.35
CA SER A 145 4.36 15.63 -27.46
C SER A 145 3.76 14.39 -28.18
N ALA A 146 4.33 13.19 -28.00
CA ALA A 146 3.85 11.96 -28.64
C ALA A 146 2.65 11.33 -27.90
N VAL A 147 1.45 11.87 -28.14
CA VAL A 147 0.21 11.48 -27.44
C VAL A 147 -0.68 10.65 -28.38
N GLY A 148 -0.85 9.36 -28.08
CA GLY A 148 -1.74 8.44 -28.80
C GLY A 148 -1.29 6.98 -28.76
N ASP A 149 -2.21 6.04 -29.00
CA ASP A 149 -1.95 4.60 -28.91
C ASP A 149 -1.08 4.07 -30.05
N ILE A 150 -0.17 3.14 -29.78
CA ILE A 150 0.54 2.39 -30.82
C ILE A 150 -0.16 1.06 -31.03
N ARG A 151 -0.93 0.96 -32.11
CA ARG A 151 -1.64 -0.27 -32.48
C ARG A 151 -0.72 -1.19 -33.27
N LEU A 152 -0.58 -2.43 -32.84
CA LEU A 152 0.11 -3.46 -33.57
C LEU A 152 -0.93 -4.28 -34.35
N ASP A 153 -1.11 -3.94 -35.61
CA ASP A 153 -1.98 -4.61 -36.58
C ASP A 153 -1.23 -5.71 -37.36
N GLY A 154 0.09 -5.86 -37.12
CA GLY A 154 0.91 -6.97 -37.62
C GLY A 154 2.42 -6.79 -37.42
N GLY A 155 3.15 -7.90 -37.38
CA GLY A 155 4.62 -7.91 -37.35
C GLY A 155 5.19 -7.55 -35.98
N THR A 156 6.39 -6.95 -35.95
CA THR A 156 7.12 -6.69 -34.69
C THR A 156 7.36 -5.20 -34.46
N LEU A 157 7.08 -4.73 -33.24
CA LEU A 157 7.58 -3.47 -32.71
C LEU A 157 8.81 -3.76 -31.83
N ILE A 158 9.93 -3.11 -32.11
CA ILE A 158 11.17 -3.22 -31.36
C ILE A 158 11.40 -1.91 -30.59
N LEU A 159 11.65 -2.00 -29.29
CA LEU A 159 12.09 -0.87 -28.45
C LEU A 159 13.58 -1.00 -28.14
N SER A 160 14.36 0.02 -28.50
CA SER A 160 15.82 0.02 -28.40
C SER A 160 16.37 1.34 -27.83
N ASN A 161 17.53 1.25 -27.19
CA ASN A 161 18.28 2.33 -26.58
C ASN A 161 17.46 3.23 -25.64
N HIS A 162 16.82 2.66 -24.61
CA HIS A 162 15.98 3.39 -23.65
C HIS A 162 14.79 4.10 -24.32
N ALA A 163 14.13 3.41 -25.25
CA ALA A 163 12.96 3.96 -25.91
C ALA A 163 11.84 4.21 -24.90
N ALA A 164 11.28 5.41 -24.92
CA ALA A 164 10.27 5.84 -23.97
C ALA A 164 9.07 6.41 -24.72
N LEU A 165 7.92 5.78 -24.47
CA LEU A 165 6.60 6.04 -25.03
C LEU A 165 5.62 6.34 -23.88
N VAL A 166 6.02 7.27 -23.01
CA VAL A 166 5.45 7.49 -21.67
C VAL A 166 3.93 7.74 -21.70
N ASP A 167 3.43 8.36 -22.78
CA ASP A 167 2.01 8.69 -22.95
C ASP A 167 1.29 7.81 -24.00
N SER A 168 1.93 6.76 -24.52
CA SER A 168 1.35 5.87 -25.53
C SER A 168 1.06 4.47 -24.98
N VAL A 169 -0.18 4.02 -25.09
CA VAL A 169 -0.57 2.62 -24.83
C VAL A 169 -0.18 1.77 -26.03
N VAL A 170 0.46 0.62 -25.81
CA VAL A 170 0.71 -0.38 -26.86
C VAL A 170 -0.50 -1.30 -26.94
N VAL A 171 -1.18 -1.28 -28.08
CA VAL A 171 -2.43 -2.01 -28.30
C VAL A 171 -2.19 -3.18 -29.26
N MET A 172 -2.31 -4.40 -28.75
CA MET A 172 -2.20 -5.62 -29.54
C MET A 172 -3.52 -5.90 -30.26
N ASN A 173 -3.56 -5.74 -31.58
CA ASN A 173 -4.79 -5.81 -32.38
C ASN A 173 -4.82 -7.00 -33.36
N THR A 174 -3.78 -7.83 -33.37
CA THR A 174 -3.73 -9.08 -34.14
C THR A 174 -2.91 -10.13 -33.39
N THR A 175 -3.21 -11.41 -33.59
CA THR A 175 -2.58 -12.53 -32.88
C THR A 175 -1.12 -12.78 -33.32
N ASN A 176 -0.68 -12.18 -34.43
CA ASN A 176 0.69 -12.29 -34.95
C ASN A 176 1.58 -11.05 -34.67
N ALA A 177 1.11 -10.11 -33.85
CA ALA A 177 1.93 -8.99 -33.40
C ALA A 177 2.99 -9.44 -32.38
N LEU A 178 4.04 -8.65 -32.18
CA LEU A 178 5.04 -8.88 -31.14
C LEU A 178 5.62 -7.54 -30.69
N LEU A 179 5.73 -7.32 -29.39
CA LEU A 179 6.59 -6.29 -28.80
C LEU A 179 7.90 -6.93 -28.35
N PHE A 180 9.02 -6.36 -28.75
CA PHE A 180 10.35 -6.92 -28.53
C PHE A 180 11.30 -5.85 -27.96
N LEU A 181 11.99 -6.14 -26.86
CA LEU A 181 12.95 -5.23 -26.24
C LEU A 181 14.39 -5.61 -26.63
N GLU A 182 15.16 -4.62 -27.08
CA GLU A 182 16.63 -4.68 -27.25
C GLU A 182 17.37 -3.89 -26.15
N SER A 183 16.63 -3.15 -25.33
CA SER A 183 17.12 -2.41 -24.16
C SER A 183 15.98 -2.22 -23.16
N ASP A 184 16.28 -1.61 -22.01
CA ASP A 184 15.25 -1.08 -21.13
C ASP A 184 14.35 -0.11 -21.90
N ALA A 185 13.07 -0.05 -21.55
CA ALA A 185 12.08 0.76 -22.25
C ALA A 185 10.93 1.18 -21.33
N GLN A 186 10.22 2.24 -21.72
CA GLN A 186 9.04 2.75 -21.01
C GLN A 186 7.85 2.89 -21.94
N ILE A 187 6.66 2.53 -21.48
CA ILE A 187 5.37 2.71 -22.15
C ILE A 187 4.30 3.17 -21.15
N ASN A 188 3.17 3.71 -21.63
CA ASN A 188 2.05 4.07 -20.76
C ASN A 188 1.34 2.81 -20.21
N GLY A 189 1.07 1.85 -21.10
CA GLY A 189 0.20 0.71 -20.81
C GLY A 189 0.21 -0.32 -21.93
N ILE A 190 -0.34 -1.50 -21.65
CA ILE A 190 -0.52 -2.56 -22.65
C ILE A 190 -1.99 -2.96 -22.67
N GLN A 191 -2.55 -3.06 -23.87
CA GLN A 191 -3.90 -3.55 -24.07
C GLN A 191 -3.94 -4.66 -25.12
N SER A 192 -4.71 -5.72 -24.88
CA SER A 192 -5.05 -6.70 -25.91
C SER A 192 -6.50 -6.55 -26.38
N LEU A 193 -6.69 -6.47 -27.70
CA LEU A 193 -8.00 -6.44 -28.36
C LEU A 193 -8.33 -7.75 -29.10
N VAL A 194 -7.43 -8.72 -29.03
CA VAL A 194 -7.54 -10.03 -29.68
C VAL A 194 -7.24 -11.14 -28.69
N SER A 195 -7.82 -12.31 -28.96
CA SER A 195 -7.57 -13.53 -28.19
C SER A 195 -7.24 -14.71 -29.13
N PRO A 196 -6.18 -15.50 -28.88
CA PRO A 196 -5.19 -15.29 -27.81
C PRO A 196 -4.39 -14.00 -28.04
N ALA A 197 -4.09 -13.28 -26.96
CA ALA A 197 -3.27 -12.08 -27.05
C ALA A 197 -1.80 -12.44 -27.35
N PRO A 198 -1.09 -11.61 -28.12
CA PRO A 198 0.33 -11.79 -28.37
C PRO A 198 1.20 -11.64 -27.12
N ASP A 199 2.31 -12.36 -27.14
CA ASP A 199 3.35 -12.28 -26.12
C ASP A 199 4.25 -11.05 -26.32
N ILE A 200 4.97 -10.67 -25.26
CA ILE A 200 5.96 -9.58 -25.24
C ILE A 200 7.30 -10.18 -24.86
N ALA A 201 8.32 -9.95 -25.68
CA ALA A 201 9.69 -10.42 -25.44
C ALA A 201 10.51 -9.35 -24.72
N LEU A 202 10.78 -9.55 -23.43
CA LEU A 202 11.60 -8.66 -22.60
C LEU A 202 13.10 -8.87 -22.81
N ASN A 203 13.54 -10.09 -23.13
CA ASN A 203 14.94 -10.44 -23.43
C ASN A 203 15.97 -10.03 -22.36
N GLY A 204 15.59 -10.08 -21.08
CA GLY A 204 16.44 -9.70 -19.96
C GLY A 204 16.42 -8.21 -19.61
N HIS A 205 15.62 -7.40 -20.30
CA HIS A 205 15.52 -5.96 -20.07
C HIS A 205 14.37 -5.56 -19.15
N THR A 206 14.35 -4.28 -18.76
CA THR A 206 13.30 -3.67 -17.95
C THR A 206 12.23 -3.04 -18.84
N LEU A 207 10.97 -3.38 -18.60
CA LEU A 207 9.83 -2.66 -19.15
C LEU A 207 9.13 -1.87 -18.04
N GLU A 208 9.19 -0.54 -18.13
CA GLU A 208 8.45 0.36 -17.27
C GLU A 208 7.07 0.67 -17.88
N VAL A 209 6.02 0.51 -17.10
CA VAL A 209 4.63 0.72 -17.53
C VAL A 209 3.96 1.71 -16.58
N GLY A 210 3.45 2.83 -17.11
CA GLY A 210 2.66 3.77 -16.32
C GLY A 210 2.33 5.09 -16.99
N GLY A 211 1.16 5.64 -16.69
CA GLY A 211 0.57 6.84 -17.31
C GLY A 211 -0.69 7.33 -16.58
N ALA A 212 -1.50 8.21 -17.19
CA ALA A 212 -2.74 8.69 -16.59
C ALA A 212 -3.67 7.52 -16.18
N HIS A 213 -4.35 7.63 -15.03
CA HIS A 213 -5.18 6.57 -14.42
C HIS A 213 -6.10 5.85 -15.42
N GLN A 214 -5.66 4.69 -15.89
CA GLN A 214 -6.42 3.80 -16.76
C GLN A 214 -6.28 2.37 -16.24
N THR A 215 -7.37 1.60 -16.30
CA THR A 215 -7.32 0.15 -16.10
C THR A 215 -7.19 -0.50 -17.46
N LEU A 216 -6.09 -1.22 -17.67
CA LEU A 216 -5.81 -1.90 -18.92
C LEU A 216 -5.69 -3.40 -18.68
N ASP A 217 -6.35 -4.16 -19.55
CA ASP A 217 -6.32 -5.61 -19.54
C ASP A 217 -5.37 -6.12 -20.62
N TRP A 218 -4.50 -7.06 -20.23
CA TRP A 218 -3.63 -7.76 -21.15
C TRP A 218 -3.67 -9.26 -20.89
N GLU A 219 -3.97 -10.02 -21.95
CA GLU A 219 -4.10 -11.48 -21.92
C GLU A 219 -2.83 -12.24 -22.39
N GLY A 220 -1.71 -11.57 -22.64
CA GLY A 220 -0.48 -12.20 -23.18
C GLY A 220 0.54 -12.63 -22.12
N ARG A 221 1.69 -13.16 -22.57
CA ARG A 221 2.82 -13.55 -21.70
C ARG A 221 4.07 -12.69 -21.90
N LEU A 222 4.80 -12.46 -20.81
CA LEU A 222 6.13 -11.87 -20.80
C LEU A 222 7.17 -12.99 -20.94
N MET A 223 8.03 -12.89 -21.95
CA MET A 223 9.02 -13.91 -22.28
C MET A 223 10.45 -13.35 -22.28
N GLY A 224 11.45 -14.24 -22.19
CA GLY A 224 12.86 -13.92 -22.36
C GLY A 224 13.57 -13.43 -21.11
N GLY A 225 12.97 -13.52 -19.92
CA GLY A 225 13.52 -12.98 -18.68
C GLY A 225 13.47 -11.44 -18.63
N GLY A 226 13.62 -10.84 -17.44
CA GLY A 226 13.66 -9.39 -17.30
C GLY A 226 12.92 -8.86 -16.07
N ARG A 227 12.67 -7.55 -16.07
CA ARG A 227 12.01 -6.82 -14.98
C ARG A 227 10.81 -6.05 -15.50
N LEU A 228 9.68 -6.15 -14.81
CA LEU A 228 8.51 -5.30 -15.02
C LEU A 228 8.45 -4.24 -13.92
N VAL A 229 8.31 -2.97 -14.27
CA VAL A 229 8.19 -1.87 -13.30
C VAL A 229 6.87 -1.15 -13.55
N MET A 230 5.97 -1.16 -12.57
CA MET A 230 4.76 -0.35 -12.62
C MET A 230 5.03 0.99 -11.97
N VAL A 231 4.79 2.06 -12.72
CA VAL A 231 4.91 3.44 -12.23
C VAL A 231 3.58 4.17 -12.38
N ARG A 232 3.36 5.23 -11.59
CA ARG A 232 2.30 6.23 -11.81
C ARG A 232 0.90 5.66 -12.10
N GLY A 233 0.14 5.31 -11.05
CA GLY A 233 -1.34 5.30 -11.00
C GLY A 233 -2.14 4.36 -11.92
N ALA A 234 -1.52 3.76 -12.95
CA ALA A 234 -2.16 2.81 -13.85
C ALA A 234 -2.33 1.45 -13.15
N LEU A 235 -3.46 0.79 -13.42
CA LEU A 235 -3.74 -0.58 -12.99
C LEU A 235 -3.65 -1.49 -14.22
N GLN A 236 -2.63 -2.34 -14.25
CA GLN A 236 -2.53 -3.38 -15.29
C GLN A 236 -2.97 -4.72 -14.70
N SER A 237 -3.89 -5.40 -15.37
CA SER A 237 -4.30 -6.77 -15.03
C SER A 237 -3.60 -7.77 -15.93
N MET A 238 -3.05 -8.83 -15.34
CA MET A 238 -2.48 -9.98 -16.06
C MET A 238 -3.45 -11.16 -15.94
N ALA A 239 -3.83 -11.75 -17.07
CA ALA A 239 -4.79 -12.86 -17.07
C ALA A 239 -4.14 -14.26 -17.18
N LEU A 240 -2.86 -14.35 -17.57
CA LEU A 240 -2.13 -15.62 -17.71
C LEU A 240 -0.86 -15.71 -16.85
N PRO A 241 -0.40 -16.92 -16.47
CA PRO A 241 0.86 -17.12 -15.77
C PRO A 241 2.09 -16.67 -16.57
N GLN A 242 3.06 -16.07 -15.88
CA GLN A 242 4.21 -15.36 -16.42
C GLN A 242 5.53 -16.10 -16.15
N ALA A 243 5.62 -17.35 -16.63
CA ALA A 243 6.63 -18.32 -16.22
C ALA A 243 8.10 -17.86 -16.32
N GLU A 244 8.41 -16.90 -17.20
CA GLU A 244 9.78 -16.43 -17.45
C GLU A 244 10.11 -15.07 -16.81
N LEU A 245 9.18 -14.41 -16.11
CA LEU A 245 9.43 -13.09 -15.54
C LEU A 245 10.39 -13.17 -14.33
N GLY A 246 11.45 -12.35 -14.34
CA GLY A 246 12.47 -12.37 -13.29
C GLY A 246 12.14 -11.51 -12.07
N SER A 247 11.54 -10.34 -12.27
CA SER A 247 11.15 -9.47 -11.16
C SER A 247 10.03 -8.49 -11.52
N VAL A 248 9.30 -8.08 -10.49
CA VAL A 248 8.27 -7.04 -10.53
C VAL A 248 8.62 -5.97 -9.51
N ALA A 249 8.54 -4.69 -9.89
CA ALA A 249 8.61 -3.57 -8.97
C ALA A 249 7.40 -2.65 -9.15
N LEU A 250 6.85 -2.16 -8.05
CA LEU A 250 5.65 -1.32 -8.02
C LEU A 250 5.99 0.01 -7.35
N ASP A 251 6.32 1.04 -8.12
CA ASP A 251 6.68 2.36 -7.62
C ASP A 251 5.58 3.36 -7.99
N ASN A 252 4.57 3.47 -7.13
CA ASN A 252 3.35 4.26 -7.32
C ASN A 252 2.41 3.73 -8.43
N GLY A 253 2.68 2.56 -9.01
CA GLY A 253 1.82 1.83 -9.95
C GLY A 253 1.18 0.58 -9.32
N SER A 254 0.12 0.06 -9.94
CA SER A 254 -0.62 -1.10 -9.43
C SER A 254 -0.66 -2.25 -10.43
N LEU A 255 -0.54 -3.49 -9.93
CA LEU A 255 -0.60 -4.71 -10.73
C LEU A 255 -1.60 -5.68 -10.14
N THR A 256 -2.48 -6.22 -10.97
CA THR A 256 -3.37 -7.33 -10.60
C THR A 256 -2.88 -8.63 -11.22
N LEU A 257 -2.61 -9.62 -10.38
CA LEU A 257 -2.33 -11.00 -10.76
C LEU A 257 -3.64 -11.79 -10.80
N GLY A 258 -4.12 -12.02 -12.01
CA GLY A 258 -5.44 -12.57 -12.29
C GLY A 258 -6.39 -11.47 -12.75
N ARG A 259 -7.68 -11.83 -12.86
CA ARG A 259 -8.75 -10.87 -13.13
C ARG A 259 -9.89 -11.06 -12.14
N GLN A 260 -10.52 -9.98 -11.67
CA GLN A 260 -11.80 -10.14 -11.00
C GLN A 260 -12.88 -10.26 -12.08
N PRO A 261 -13.57 -11.40 -12.23
CA PRO A 261 -14.73 -11.45 -13.08
C PRO A 261 -15.86 -10.66 -12.43
N GLY A 262 -16.64 -9.94 -13.25
CA GLY A 262 -17.98 -9.57 -12.83
C GLY A 262 -18.90 -10.81 -12.84
N ARG A 263 -20.15 -10.57 -12.50
CA ARG A 263 -21.21 -11.57 -12.46
C ARG A 263 -22.15 -11.41 -13.65
N THR A 264 -22.55 -12.53 -14.24
CA THR A 264 -23.62 -12.56 -15.26
C THR A 264 -24.93 -12.17 -14.59
N VAL A 265 -25.50 -11.04 -15.02
CA VAL A 265 -26.77 -10.52 -14.51
C VAL A 265 -27.92 -11.36 -15.02
N ALA A 266 -27.89 -11.72 -16.31
CA ALA A 266 -28.85 -12.60 -16.94
C ALA A 266 -28.29 -13.13 -18.27
N TRP A 267 -28.72 -14.33 -18.65
CA TRP A 267 -28.45 -14.91 -19.96
C TRP A 267 -29.67 -15.64 -20.49
N TRP A 268 -30.33 -15.04 -21.47
CA TRP A 268 -31.47 -15.60 -22.18
C TRP A 268 -31.02 -16.28 -23.47
N ARG A 269 -30.94 -17.62 -23.41
CA ARG A 269 -30.57 -18.48 -24.55
C ARG A 269 -31.69 -18.70 -25.56
N PHE A 270 -32.94 -18.39 -25.21
CA PHE A 270 -34.10 -18.56 -26.10
C PHE A 270 -34.36 -19.99 -26.66
N ASP A 271 -33.69 -21.01 -26.10
CA ASP A 271 -33.85 -22.42 -26.47
C ASP A 271 -35.14 -23.09 -25.95
N ASP A 272 -35.82 -22.50 -24.97
CA ASP A 272 -36.98 -23.09 -24.29
C ASP A 272 -38.30 -22.56 -24.89
N GLU A 273 -38.92 -23.30 -25.81
CA GLU A 273 -40.19 -22.92 -26.43
C GLU A 273 -41.30 -22.64 -25.40
N SER A 274 -41.31 -23.39 -24.30
CA SER A 274 -42.33 -23.26 -23.26
C SER A 274 -42.17 -21.96 -22.46
N ASP A 275 -40.94 -21.48 -22.33
CA ASP A 275 -40.59 -20.25 -21.63
C ASP A 275 -39.44 -19.50 -22.34
N ILE A 276 -39.78 -18.84 -23.45
CA ILE A 276 -38.83 -18.00 -24.20
C ILE A 276 -38.21 -16.87 -23.36
N GLY A 277 -38.78 -16.53 -22.19
CA GLY A 277 -38.24 -15.49 -21.32
C GLY A 277 -37.26 -16.01 -20.27
N LYS A 278 -37.00 -17.32 -20.23
CA LYS A 278 -36.23 -17.98 -19.18
C LYS A 278 -34.78 -17.51 -19.13
N ASP A 279 -34.39 -16.99 -17.97
CA ASP A 279 -32.99 -16.73 -17.68
C ASP A 279 -32.28 -18.05 -17.35
N SER A 280 -31.22 -18.34 -18.10
CA SER A 280 -30.35 -19.50 -17.90
C SER A 280 -29.15 -19.20 -16.99
N GLY A 281 -28.99 -17.94 -16.56
CA GLY A 281 -27.95 -17.48 -15.66
C GLY A 281 -28.27 -17.64 -14.16
N PRO A 282 -27.33 -17.27 -13.27
CA PRO A 282 -27.37 -17.60 -11.85
C PRO A 282 -28.41 -16.82 -11.02
N LEU A 283 -28.94 -15.70 -11.54
CA LEU A 283 -29.89 -14.84 -10.83
C LEU A 283 -31.36 -15.09 -11.15
N ALA A 284 -31.66 -15.98 -12.11
CA ALA A 284 -33.01 -16.35 -12.52
C ALA A 284 -33.92 -15.15 -12.89
N ASN A 285 -33.36 -14.14 -13.54
CA ASN A 285 -34.01 -12.92 -14.02
C ASN A 285 -34.90 -13.15 -15.27
N SER A 286 -35.88 -14.05 -15.19
CA SER A 286 -36.73 -14.39 -16.33
C SER A 286 -37.64 -13.24 -16.77
N LEU A 287 -37.79 -13.03 -18.08
CA LEU A 287 -38.54 -11.93 -18.69
C LEU A 287 -39.99 -12.29 -19.01
N VAL A 288 -40.82 -11.27 -19.15
CA VAL A 288 -42.24 -11.41 -19.52
C VAL A 288 -42.50 -11.01 -20.98
N LYS A 289 -43.34 -11.79 -21.66
CA LYS A 289 -43.80 -11.57 -23.03
C LYS A 289 -44.74 -10.37 -23.10
N THR A 290 -44.50 -9.44 -24.03
CA THR A 290 -45.40 -8.32 -24.33
C THR A 290 -45.72 -8.24 -25.82
N GLY A 291 -47.02 -8.22 -26.17
CA GLY A 291 -47.49 -8.22 -27.56
C GLY A 291 -47.85 -9.62 -28.08
N THR A 292 -48.14 -9.72 -29.38
CA THR A 292 -48.58 -10.95 -30.05
C THR A 292 -47.89 -11.08 -31.40
N PRO A 293 -46.65 -11.60 -31.45
CA PRO A 293 -45.97 -11.86 -32.71
C PRO A 293 -46.62 -13.05 -33.42
N THR A 294 -46.29 -13.27 -34.70
CA THR A 294 -46.71 -14.48 -35.44
C THR A 294 -46.31 -15.75 -34.69
N GLN A 295 -45.10 -15.76 -34.15
CA GLN A 295 -44.57 -16.80 -33.28
C GLN A 295 -43.47 -16.22 -32.40
N TRP A 296 -43.42 -16.63 -31.13
CA TRP A 296 -42.36 -16.22 -30.19
C TRP A 296 -41.07 -17.03 -30.34
N TYR A 297 -41.20 -18.27 -30.79
CA TYR A 297 -40.12 -19.25 -30.90
C TYR A 297 -40.04 -19.76 -32.34
N THR A 298 -38.85 -20.04 -32.83
CA THR A 298 -38.59 -20.68 -34.12
C THR A 298 -37.35 -21.54 -34.01
N ASN A 299 -37.30 -22.65 -34.75
CA ASN A 299 -36.09 -23.46 -34.87
C ASN A 299 -35.34 -23.06 -36.15
N ASP A 300 -34.29 -22.26 -35.99
CA ASP A 300 -33.39 -21.81 -37.07
C ASP A 300 -32.35 -22.90 -37.42
N ALA A 301 -31.98 -22.98 -38.70
CA ALA A 301 -31.09 -24.03 -39.19
C ALA A 301 -29.64 -23.91 -38.68
N VAL A 302 -29.21 -22.72 -38.28
CA VAL A 302 -27.84 -22.44 -37.80
C VAL A 302 -27.78 -22.46 -36.28
N ARG A 303 -28.76 -21.81 -35.64
CA ARG A 303 -28.71 -21.51 -34.20
C ARG A 303 -29.63 -22.38 -33.34
N GLY A 304 -30.54 -23.15 -33.93
CA GLY A 304 -31.49 -23.96 -33.17
C GLY A 304 -32.68 -23.13 -32.67
N GLY A 305 -33.07 -23.30 -31.41
CA GLY A 305 -34.21 -22.61 -30.83
C GLY A 305 -33.93 -21.14 -30.58
N VAL A 306 -34.67 -20.24 -31.25
CA VAL A 306 -34.40 -18.79 -31.20
C VAL A 306 -35.64 -17.96 -30.92
N LEU A 307 -35.42 -16.75 -30.39
CA LEU A 307 -36.47 -15.75 -30.22
C LEU A 307 -36.83 -15.14 -31.58
N SER A 308 -38.11 -15.18 -31.92
CA SER A 308 -38.68 -14.54 -33.12
C SER A 308 -39.53 -13.34 -32.70
N LEU A 309 -39.18 -12.15 -33.19
CA LEU A 309 -39.92 -10.92 -32.94
C LEU A 309 -40.48 -10.34 -34.25
N ASP A 310 -41.77 -10.02 -34.24
CA ASP A 310 -42.45 -9.24 -35.25
C ASP A 310 -43.65 -8.50 -34.62
N SER A 311 -44.40 -7.73 -35.42
CA SER A 311 -45.69 -7.16 -35.02
C SER A 311 -45.68 -6.32 -33.72
N GLY A 312 -44.51 -5.75 -33.39
CA GLY A 312 -44.30 -4.94 -32.19
C GLY A 312 -44.14 -5.72 -30.88
N ALA A 313 -43.97 -7.03 -30.94
CA ALA A 313 -43.72 -7.88 -29.76
C ALA A 313 -42.32 -7.65 -29.16
N TYR A 314 -42.20 -7.86 -27.85
CA TYR A 314 -40.94 -7.71 -27.11
C TYR A 314 -40.93 -8.42 -25.75
N LEU A 315 -39.74 -8.59 -25.17
CA LEU A 315 -39.55 -9.09 -23.81
C LEU A 315 -39.23 -7.95 -22.84
N ALA A 316 -39.71 -8.04 -21.61
CA ALA A 316 -39.50 -7.01 -20.59
C ALA A 316 -39.20 -7.60 -19.21
N GLY A 317 -38.55 -6.80 -18.34
CA GLY A 317 -38.38 -7.15 -16.93
C GLY A 317 -39.73 -7.33 -16.21
N GLN A 318 -39.70 -7.96 -15.04
CA GLN A 318 -40.93 -8.28 -14.30
C GLN A 318 -41.54 -7.05 -13.60
N GLY A 319 -42.84 -7.13 -13.30
CA GLY A 319 -43.58 -6.11 -12.56
C GLY A 319 -43.86 -4.82 -13.34
N THR A 320 -44.53 -3.87 -12.70
CA THR A 320 -44.92 -2.59 -13.31
C THR A 320 -43.72 -1.70 -13.66
N GLY A 321 -42.61 -1.83 -12.91
CA GLY A 321 -41.36 -1.12 -13.16
C GLY A 321 -40.43 -1.79 -14.19
N LYS A 322 -40.80 -2.97 -14.71
CA LYS A 322 -40.00 -3.77 -15.65
C LYS A 322 -38.54 -3.94 -15.19
N THR A 323 -38.38 -4.48 -13.99
CA THR A 323 -37.08 -4.55 -13.30
C THR A 323 -36.36 -5.87 -13.57
N VAL A 324 -35.02 -5.81 -13.58
CA VAL A 324 -34.10 -6.95 -13.58
C VAL A 324 -33.17 -6.77 -12.38
N VAL A 325 -33.01 -7.81 -11.56
CA VAL A 325 -32.20 -7.75 -10.34
C VAL A 325 -30.72 -7.71 -10.71
N GLY A 326 -29.97 -6.79 -10.13
CA GLY A 326 -28.53 -6.67 -10.37
C GLY A 326 -28.16 -5.93 -11.66
N ILE A 327 -29.12 -5.32 -12.36
CA ILE A 327 -28.83 -4.54 -13.57
C ILE A 327 -27.88 -3.37 -13.27
N PRO A 328 -26.89 -3.08 -14.15
CA PRO A 328 -25.94 -1.99 -13.95
C PRO A 328 -26.61 -0.63 -13.74
N LYS A 329 -26.07 0.15 -12.79
CA LYS A 329 -26.57 1.49 -12.41
C LYS A 329 -25.42 2.48 -12.25
N ASN A 330 -25.73 3.77 -12.24
CA ASN A 330 -24.75 4.86 -12.21
C ASN A 330 -23.69 4.68 -13.31
N ASN A 331 -22.42 4.84 -12.98
CA ASN A 331 -21.29 4.67 -13.89
C ASN A 331 -20.67 3.26 -13.84
N SER A 332 -21.44 2.26 -13.40
CA SER A 332 -20.91 0.89 -13.25
C SER A 332 -20.55 0.28 -14.61
N PRO A 333 -19.48 -0.52 -14.70
CA PRO A 333 -19.13 -1.23 -15.91
C PRO A 333 -20.19 -2.29 -16.26
N PHE A 334 -20.27 -2.65 -17.54
CA PHE A 334 -21.18 -3.69 -18.01
C PHE A 334 -20.82 -4.24 -19.38
N THR A 335 -21.42 -5.38 -19.73
CA THR A 335 -21.41 -5.92 -21.09
C THR A 335 -22.81 -6.35 -21.50
N VAL A 336 -23.17 -6.07 -22.74
CA VAL A 336 -24.33 -6.66 -23.42
C VAL A 336 -23.85 -7.36 -24.68
N ALA A 337 -24.11 -8.66 -24.82
CA ALA A 337 -23.70 -9.47 -25.96
C ALA A 337 -24.87 -10.35 -26.43
N PHE A 338 -25.08 -10.45 -27.74
CA PHE A 338 -26.16 -11.24 -28.31
C PHE A 338 -25.96 -11.50 -29.80
N TRP A 339 -26.64 -12.54 -30.30
CA TRP A 339 -26.78 -12.80 -31.72
C TRP A 339 -28.08 -12.21 -32.25
N LEU A 340 -28.02 -11.67 -33.46
CA LEU A 340 -29.19 -11.16 -34.15
C LEU A 340 -29.15 -11.48 -35.64
N LYS A 341 -30.33 -11.63 -36.22
CA LYS A 341 -30.57 -11.76 -37.66
C LYS A 341 -31.78 -10.92 -38.03
N PRO A 342 -31.59 -9.65 -38.44
CA PRO A 342 -32.70 -8.76 -38.70
C PRO A 342 -33.53 -9.22 -39.90
N SER A 343 -34.83 -8.97 -39.85
CA SER A 343 -35.69 -9.15 -41.03
C SER A 343 -35.41 -8.07 -42.06
N ALA A 344 -35.58 -8.37 -43.34
CA ALA A 344 -35.58 -7.37 -44.42
C ALA A 344 -36.63 -6.25 -44.21
N SER A 345 -37.63 -6.48 -43.36
CA SER A 345 -38.67 -5.50 -43.00
C SER A 345 -38.39 -4.75 -41.68
N VAL A 346 -37.23 -4.95 -41.03
CA VAL A 346 -36.94 -4.29 -39.76
C VAL A 346 -36.91 -2.76 -39.92
N PRO A 347 -37.57 -2.00 -39.01
CA PRO A 347 -37.45 -0.55 -39.03
C PRO A 347 -35.99 -0.11 -38.89
N LEU A 348 -35.55 0.85 -39.71
CA LEU A 348 -34.15 1.33 -39.74
C LEU A 348 -33.68 1.97 -38.42
N ASN A 349 -34.60 2.26 -37.49
CA ASN A 349 -34.35 2.82 -36.15
C ASN A 349 -34.82 1.88 -35.01
N ALA A 350 -34.99 0.59 -35.29
CA ALA A 350 -35.49 -0.38 -34.30
C ALA A 350 -34.57 -0.50 -33.09
N ILE A 351 -35.16 -0.53 -31.88
CA ILE A 351 -34.41 -0.69 -30.63
C ILE A 351 -34.22 -2.18 -30.34
N LEU A 352 -32.97 -2.56 -30.12
CA LEU A 352 -32.55 -3.93 -29.84
C LEU A 352 -32.71 -4.24 -28.35
N TRP A 353 -32.31 -3.30 -27.48
CA TRP A 353 -32.45 -3.41 -26.03
C TRP A 353 -32.29 -2.05 -25.34
N GLY A 354 -32.66 -1.99 -24.06
CA GLY A 354 -32.34 -0.85 -23.19
C GLY A 354 -32.88 -0.97 -21.75
N TRP A 355 -32.30 -0.18 -20.82
CA TRP A 355 -32.85 0.09 -19.48
C TRP A 355 -32.70 1.56 -19.03
N GLY A 356 -33.36 1.90 -17.92
CA GLY A 356 -33.26 3.19 -17.24
C GLY A 356 -34.35 4.20 -17.61
N THR A 357 -34.02 5.49 -17.47
CA THR A 357 -34.94 6.60 -17.72
C THR A 357 -34.59 7.29 -19.04
N PHE A 358 -35.54 7.29 -19.97
CA PHE A 358 -35.40 7.93 -21.27
C PHE A 358 -35.58 9.48 -21.16
N ASP A 359 -35.05 10.24 -22.12
CA ASP A 359 -35.08 11.72 -22.21
C ASP A 359 -34.28 12.49 -21.14
N SER A 360 -33.41 11.82 -20.40
CA SER A 360 -32.46 12.47 -19.50
C SER A 360 -31.05 11.97 -19.81
N ALA A 361 -30.19 12.90 -20.24
CA ALA A 361 -28.79 12.61 -20.57
C ALA A 361 -28.13 11.78 -19.47
N GLY A 362 -27.60 10.60 -19.83
CA GLY A 362 -26.87 9.71 -18.93
C GLY A 362 -27.72 8.86 -17.97
N LYS A 363 -29.06 8.93 -18.00
CA LYS A 363 -29.93 8.19 -17.05
C LYS A 363 -30.57 6.93 -17.62
N GLY A 364 -30.40 6.68 -18.91
CA GLY A 364 -30.87 5.47 -19.59
C GLY A 364 -29.91 5.11 -20.70
N ILE A 365 -29.90 3.82 -21.05
CA ILE A 365 -29.00 3.29 -22.07
C ILE A 365 -29.70 2.22 -22.91
N GLY A 366 -29.36 2.17 -24.18
CA GLY A 366 -29.86 1.16 -25.10
C GLY A 366 -29.09 1.14 -26.40
N MET A 367 -29.43 0.19 -27.27
CA MET A 367 -28.84 0.07 -28.60
C MET A 367 -29.95 -0.02 -29.65
N ARG A 368 -29.76 0.67 -30.77
CA ARG A 368 -30.70 0.68 -31.88
C ARG A 368 -29.99 0.45 -33.22
N LEU A 369 -30.73 -0.12 -34.15
CA LEU A 369 -30.35 -0.08 -35.56
C LEU A 369 -30.39 1.36 -36.05
N LYS A 370 -29.50 1.70 -36.98
CA LYS A 370 -29.45 3.00 -37.67
C LYS A 370 -29.10 2.79 -39.14
N LEU A 371 -29.95 2.06 -39.84
CA LEU A 371 -29.71 1.55 -41.19
C LEU A 371 -30.04 2.56 -42.31
N ASP A 372 -30.22 3.85 -41.97
CA ASP A 372 -30.51 4.92 -42.93
C ASP A 372 -29.28 5.36 -43.75
N THR A 373 -28.08 4.94 -43.34
CA THR A 373 -26.85 5.03 -44.13
C THR A 373 -26.13 3.66 -44.14
N PRO A 374 -25.71 3.12 -45.29
CA PRO A 374 -25.06 1.80 -45.38
C PRO A 374 -23.77 1.68 -44.55
N ALA A 375 -23.17 2.81 -44.16
CA ALA A 375 -21.90 2.86 -43.45
C ALA A 375 -22.04 2.87 -41.92
N THR A 376 -23.22 3.10 -41.33
CA THR A 376 -23.37 3.19 -39.86
C THR A 376 -24.54 2.40 -39.26
N PRO A 377 -24.54 1.05 -39.33
CA PRO A 377 -25.75 0.25 -39.15
C PRO A 377 -26.28 0.15 -37.72
N ILE A 378 -25.48 0.51 -36.69
CA ILE A 378 -25.88 0.47 -35.27
C ILE A 378 -25.54 1.80 -34.59
N MET A 379 -26.36 2.21 -33.63
CA MET A 379 -26.14 3.36 -32.77
C MET A 379 -26.43 3.01 -31.31
N MET A 380 -25.57 3.47 -30.40
CA MET A 380 -25.88 3.46 -28.98
C MET A 380 -26.71 4.69 -28.61
N ALA A 381 -27.69 4.51 -27.73
CA ALA A 381 -28.60 5.55 -27.26
C ALA A 381 -28.41 5.78 -25.75
N ASP A 382 -27.50 6.69 -25.40
CA ASP A 382 -27.18 7.14 -24.03
C ASP A 382 -27.58 8.60 -23.76
N TRP A 383 -27.93 9.34 -24.82
CA TRP A 383 -28.29 10.77 -24.81
C TRP A 383 -27.21 11.71 -24.23
N ILE A 384 -25.96 11.25 -24.13
CA ILE A 384 -24.79 12.10 -23.89
C ILE A 384 -24.01 12.25 -25.21
N GLY A 385 -23.66 11.14 -25.85
CA GLY A 385 -22.83 11.11 -27.06
C GLY A 385 -23.51 10.47 -28.27
N ASN A 386 -24.44 9.53 -28.07
CA ASN A 386 -25.09 8.74 -29.13
C ASN A 386 -24.15 8.27 -30.25
N PRO A 387 -23.06 7.55 -29.93
CA PRO A 387 -22.09 7.14 -30.93
C PRO A 387 -22.72 6.22 -31.99
N THR A 388 -22.51 6.55 -33.27
CA THR A 388 -22.82 5.68 -34.42
C THR A 388 -21.63 4.78 -34.77
N LEU A 389 -21.89 3.53 -35.10
CA LEU A 389 -20.84 2.55 -35.39
C LEU A 389 -20.59 2.48 -36.88
N ALA A 390 -19.40 2.90 -37.33
CA ALA A 390 -19.00 2.73 -38.72
C ALA A 390 -18.67 1.25 -38.97
N TYR A 391 -19.46 0.57 -39.80
CA TYR A 391 -19.27 -0.82 -40.18
C TYR A 391 -19.54 -0.97 -41.67
N THR A 392 -18.62 -1.59 -42.39
CA THR A 392 -18.67 -1.72 -43.85
C THR A 392 -19.41 -2.98 -44.32
N GLY A 393 -19.69 -3.93 -43.41
CA GLY A 393 -20.55 -5.08 -43.67
C GLY A 393 -22.04 -4.72 -43.58
N ASP A 394 -22.87 -5.49 -44.27
CA ASP A 394 -24.33 -5.33 -44.23
C ASP A 394 -24.93 -6.23 -43.16
N LEU A 395 -25.67 -5.67 -42.19
CA LEU A 395 -26.38 -6.47 -41.18
C LEU A 395 -27.72 -7.04 -41.69
N LEU A 396 -28.18 -6.63 -42.88
CA LEU A 396 -29.38 -7.11 -43.56
C LEU A 396 -29.06 -8.13 -44.67
N ASP A 397 -27.86 -8.71 -44.66
CA ASP A 397 -27.44 -9.73 -45.63
C ASP A 397 -28.20 -11.07 -45.49
N GLY A 398 -28.94 -11.24 -44.39
CA GLY A 398 -29.74 -12.43 -44.10
C GLY A 398 -28.98 -13.48 -43.30
N ASP A 399 -27.75 -13.20 -42.86
CA ASP A 399 -26.96 -14.06 -42.00
C ASP A 399 -27.07 -13.66 -40.52
N TRP A 400 -26.47 -14.46 -39.65
CA TRP A 400 -26.42 -14.21 -38.22
C TRP A 400 -25.19 -13.38 -37.88
N HIS A 401 -25.38 -12.30 -37.13
CA HIS A 401 -24.29 -11.48 -36.61
C HIS A 401 -24.27 -11.49 -35.08
N HIS A 402 -23.08 -11.57 -34.51
CA HIS A 402 -22.88 -11.37 -33.07
C HIS A 402 -22.54 -9.92 -32.80
N VAL A 403 -23.27 -9.27 -31.91
CA VAL A 403 -23.02 -7.88 -31.51
C VAL A 403 -22.79 -7.82 -30.01
N ALA A 404 -21.72 -7.12 -29.60
CA ALA A 404 -21.44 -6.87 -28.20
C ALA A 404 -21.00 -5.43 -27.95
N VAL A 405 -21.37 -4.91 -26.78
CA VAL A 405 -20.84 -3.67 -26.22
C VAL A 405 -20.32 -3.94 -24.82
N ALA A 406 -19.09 -3.53 -24.55
CA ALA A 406 -18.47 -3.56 -23.23
C ALA A 406 -18.15 -2.13 -22.79
N TYR A 407 -18.54 -1.76 -21.58
CA TYR A 407 -18.31 -0.45 -20.97
C TYR A 407 -17.54 -0.62 -19.66
N ASP A 408 -16.38 0.02 -19.54
CA ASP A 408 -15.48 -0.10 -18.37
C ASP A 408 -15.61 1.05 -17.34
N GLY A 409 -16.61 1.92 -17.50
CA GLY A 409 -16.77 3.12 -16.66
C GLY A 409 -16.18 4.39 -17.30
N GLU A 410 -15.41 4.26 -18.36
CA GLU A 410 -14.86 5.39 -19.12
C GLU A 410 -15.11 5.22 -20.63
N ARG A 411 -14.92 4.00 -21.15
CA ARG A 411 -14.89 3.69 -22.58
C ARG A 411 -15.87 2.60 -22.95
N PHE A 412 -16.53 2.82 -24.07
CA PHE A 412 -17.30 1.83 -24.79
C PHE A 412 -16.44 1.15 -25.85
N ARG A 413 -16.47 -0.18 -25.88
CA ARG A 413 -15.88 -1.02 -26.91
C ARG A 413 -17.00 -1.79 -27.61
N PHE A 414 -17.10 -1.63 -28.91
CA PHE A 414 -18.14 -2.23 -29.72
C PHE A 414 -17.57 -3.29 -30.64
N TYR A 415 -18.20 -4.46 -30.64
CA TYR A 415 -17.78 -5.61 -31.42
C TYR A 415 -18.91 -6.08 -32.34
N ILE A 416 -18.56 -6.35 -33.59
CA ILE A 416 -19.42 -7.04 -34.55
C ILE A 416 -18.65 -8.26 -35.05
N ASP A 417 -19.26 -9.43 -34.95
CA ASP A 417 -18.66 -10.71 -35.34
C ASP A 417 -17.26 -10.92 -34.75
N GLY A 418 -17.13 -10.56 -33.47
CA GLY A 418 -15.90 -10.68 -32.67
C GLY A 418 -14.81 -9.66 -33.05
N THR A 419 -15.02 -8.82 -34.05
CA THR A 419 -14.09 -7.76 -34.46
C THR A 419 -14.42 -6.47 -33.72
N LEU A 420 -13.43 -5.84 -33.08
CA LEU A 420 -13.61 -4.50 -32.51
C LEU A 420 -13.81 -3.49 -33.64
N VAL A 421 -15.01 -2.92 -33.75
CA VAL A 421 -15.34 -1.94 -34.80
C VAL A 421 -15.14 -0.50 -34.35
N ARG A 422 -15.24 -0.23 -33.04
CA ARG A 422 -15.08 1.12 -32.49
C ARG A 422 -14.79 1.12 -30.99
N THR A 423 -13.93 2.05 -30.58
CA THR A 423 -13.81 2.50 -29.19
C THR A 423 -14.33 3.94 -29.08
N PHE A 424 -15.05 4.24 -28.00
CA PHE A 424 -15.60 5.57 -27.74
C PHE A 424 -15.42 5.92 -26.26
N THR A 425 -14.76 7.03 -25.98
CA THR A 425 -14.59 7.54 -24.62
C THR A 425 -15.74 8.47 -24.27
N GLU A 426 -16.38 8.22 -23.14
CA GLU A 426 -17.46 9.08 -22.66
C GLU A 426 -16.88 10.34 -22.00
N THR A 427 -17.31 11.52 -22.44
CA THR A 427 -16.79 12.79 -21.90
C THR A 427 -17.46 13.19 -20.57
N SER A 428 -18.55 12.51 -20.19
CA SER A 428 -19.33 12.77 -18.99
C SER A 428 -19.75 11.44 -18.35
N THR A 429 -19.60 11.29 -17.04
CA THR A 429 -19.94 10.03 -16.33
C THR A 429 -21.41 9.64 -16.49
N LEU A 430 -21.68 8.36 -16.73
CA LEU A 430 -23.03 7.83 -16.77
C LEU A 430 -23.68 7.86 -15.37
N SER A 431 -24.99 8.06 -15.34
CA SER A 431 -25.84 8.08 -14.14
C SER A 431 -27.02 7.13 -14.32
N LEU A 432 -26.75 5.90 -14.76
CA LEU A 432 -27.76 4.94 -15.18
C LEU A 432 -28.76 4.63 -14.06
N MET A 433 -30.05 4.73 -14.37
CA MET A 433 -31.12 4.35 -13.46
C MET A 433 -31.51 2.89 -13.69
N THR A 434 -31.96 2.20 -12.63
CA THR A 434 -32.48 0.83 -12.74
C THR A 434 -33.94 0.83 -13.21
N GLY A 435 -34.36 -0.26 -13.87
CA GLY A 435 -35.75 -0.48 -14.30
C GLY A 435 -35.97 -0.23 -15.79
N ASN A 436 -37.22 -0.40 -16.26
CA ASN A 436 -37.60 -0.23 -17.66
C ASN A 436 -36.85 -1.14 -18.66
N PHE A 437 -36.33 -2.29 -18.22
CA PHE A 437 -35.57 -3.19 -19.08
C PHE A 437 -36.43 -3.83 -20.18
N ARG A 438 -35.94 -3.81 -21.43
CA ARG A 438 -36.61 -4.38 -22.61
C ARG A 438 -35.62 -4.98 -23.61
N ILE A 439 -36.04 -6.03 -24.31
CA ILE A 439 -35.38 -6.61 -25.50
C ILE A 439 -36.36 -6.58 -26.67
N GLY A 440 -35.93 -6.03 -27.81
CA GLY A 440 -36.68 -5.93 -29.05
C GLY A 440 -37.69 -4.77 -29.13
N ASN A 441 -37.73 -3.93 -28.10
CA ASN A 441 -38.55 -2.72 -28.07
C ASN A 441 -37.86 -1.65 -27.25
N GLY A 442 -38.10 -0.40 -27.62
CA GLY A 442 -37.65 0.73 -26.81
C GLY A 442 -38.76 1.66 -26.39
N TRP A 443 -38.35 2.86 -26.02
CA TRP A 443 -39.25 3.89 -25.47
C TRP A 443 -39.76 4.87 -26.53
N LEU A 444 -39.22 4.81 -27.76
CA LEU A 444 -39.68 5.55 -28.93
C LEU A 444 -40.83 4.79 -29.63
N SER A 445 -41.92 5.50 -29.90
CA SER A 445 -43.10 4.93 -30.57
C SER A 445 -42.75 4.37 -31.96
N GLY A 446 -43.12 3.12 -32.24
CA GLY A 446 -42.90 2.46 -33.53
C GLY A 446 -41.50 1.88 -33.78
N ALA A 447 -40.56 1.98 -32.82
CA ALA A 447 -39.18 1.50 -32.96
C ALA A 447 -38.97 0.08 -32.42
N THR A 448 -39.79 -0.88 -32.86
CA THR A 448 -39.70 -2.30 -32.45
C THR A 448 -38.83 -3.10 -33.40
N TYR A 449 -37.98 -3.97 -32.86
CA TYR A 449 -37.19 -4.90 -33.65
C TYR A 449 -38.07 -5.96 -34.31
N ALA A 450 -37.69 -6.35 -35.52
CA ALA A 450 -38.27 -7.46 -36.26
C ALA A 450 -37.16 -8.32 -36.83
N GLY A 451 -37.16 -9.61 -36.50
CA GLY A 451 -36.08 -10.54 -36.83
C GLY A 451 -35.90 -11.61 -35.76
N LEU A 452 -34.81 -12.37 -35.89
CA LEU A 452 -34.43 -13.41 -34.94
C LEU A 452 -33.34 -12.88 -33.99
N MET A 453 -33.35 -13.39 -32.75
CA MET A 453 -32.35 -13.12 -31.71
C MET A 453 -32.01 -14.40 -30.96
N ASP A 454 -30.76 -14.51 -30.52
CA ASP A 454 -30.27 -15.67 -29.77
C ASP A 454 -29.13 -15.28 -28.79
N ASP A 455 -28.92 -16.07 -27.73
CA ASP A 455 -27.92 -15.90 -26.68
C ASP A 455 -27.76 -14.46 -26.16
N PHE A 456 -28.86 -13.85 -25.69
CA PHE A 456 -28.81 -12.49 -25.15
C PHE A 456 -28.31 -12.49 -23.71
N MET A 457 -27.17 -11.85 -23.47
CA MET A 457 -26.51 -11.82 -22.17
C MET A 457 -26.26 -10.39 -21.67
N ILE A 458 -26.39 -10.20 -20.36
CA ILE A 458 -25.98 -9.00 -19.64
C ILE A 458 -25.05 -9.40 -18.50
N ALA A 459 -23.96 -8.64 -18.38
CA ALA A 459 -22.92 -8.81 -17.38
C ALA A 459 -22.64 -7.47 -16.68
N ASP A 460 -22.31 -7.50 -15.39
CA ASP A 460 -21.97 -6.30 -14.60
C ASP A 460 -20.47 -5.94 -14.62
N TRP A 461 -19.76 -6.39 -15.65
CA TRP A 461 -18.38 -5.97 -15.96
C TRP A 461 -18.15 -5.80 -17.46
N ALA A 462 -17.10 -5.06 -17.80
CA ALA A 462 -16.61 -4.95 -19.17
C ALA A 462 -15.86 -6.22 -19.56
N MET A 463 -16.42 -7.01 -20.48
CA MET A 463 -15.77 -8.21 -20.98
C MET A 463 -14.61 -7.86 -21.92
N SER A 464 -13.55 -8.63 -21.75
CA SER A 464 -12.41 -8.72 -22.66
C SER A 464 -12.76 -9.39 -23.99
N SER A 465 -11.84 -9.30 -24.95
CA SER A 465 -11.97 -9.97 -26.24
C SER A 465 -12.04 -11.50 -26.12
N GLY A 466 -11.29 -12.11 -25.19
CA GLY A 466 -11.30 -13.56 -24.97
C GLY A 466 -12.63 -14.06 -24.40
N GLU A 467 -13.25 -13.30 -23.50
CA GLU A 467 -14.58 -13.64 -22.97
C GLU A 467 -15.68 -13.52 -24.01
N LEU A 468 -15.66 -12.44 -24.78
CA LEU A 468 -16.59 -12.27 -25.89
C LEU A 468 -16.41 -13.36 -26.94
N TYR A 469 -15.17 -13.83 -27.16
CA TYR A 469 -14.90 -15.00 -27.99
C TYR A 469 -15.55 -16.27 -27.40
N ALA A 470 -15.42 -16.53 -26.10
CA ALA A 470 -16.04 -17.68 -25.44
C ALA A 470 -17.57 -17.65 -25.52
N VAL A 471 -18.19 -16.49 -25.26
CA VAL A 471 -19.65 -16.28 -25.37
C VAL A 471 -20.10 -16.52 -26.80
N ARG A 472 -19.43 -15.91 -27.77
CA ARG A 472 -19.80 -15.99 -29.19
C ARG A 472 -19.60 -17.38 -29.78
N VAL A 473 -18.43 -17.98 -29.60
CA VAL A 473 -17.99 -19.19 -30.34
C VAL A 473 -18.32 -20.47 -29.60
N ASN A 474 -18.17 -20.49 -28.27
CA ASN A 474 -18.36 -21.71 -27.48
C ASN A 474 -19.77 -21.80 -26.87
N GLY A 475 -20.55 -20.70 -26.87
CA GLY A 475 -21.85 -20.64 -26.19
C GLY A 475 -21.75 -20.95 -24.70
N GLN A 476 -20.60 -20.62 -24.09
CA GLN A 476 -20.30 -20.85 -22.68
C GLN A 476 -20.25 -19.53 -21.92
N GLU A 477 -20.64 -19.59 -20.65
CA GLU A 477 -20.39 -18.47 -19.74
C GLU A 477 -18.87 -18.30 -19.65
N PRO A 478 -18.34 -17.08 -19.56
CA PRO A 478 -16.94 -16.89 -19.23
C PRO A 478 -16.54 -17.75 -18.03
N ASP A 479 -15.53 -18.61 -18.22
CA ASP A 479 -15.05 -19.47 -17.14
C ASP A 479 -14.38 -18.60 -16.07
N THR A 480 -15.12 -18.34 -15.00
CA THR A 480 -14.63 -17.51 -13.90
C THR A 480 -13.55 -18.18 -13.06
N SER A 481 -13.39 -19.51 -13.18
CA SER A 481 -12.35 -20.27 -12.48
C SER A 481 -10.95 -20.05 -13.08
N ALA A 482 -10.87 -19.57 -14.32
CA ALA A 482 -9.62 -19.24 -14.99
C ALA A 482 -8.99 -17.91 -14.55
N TYR A 483 -9.65 -17.13 -13.67
CA TYR A 483 -9.16 -15.79 -13.30
C TYR A 483 -8.48 -15.67 -11.94
N ALA A 484 -8.63 -16.67 -11.06
CA ALA A 484 -7.90 -16.80 -9.80
C ALA A 484 -6.86 -17.91 -9.93
N VAL A 485 -5.94 -17.77 -10.88
CA VAL A 485 -4.89 -18.77 -11.14
C VAL A 485 -3.81 -18.65 -10.08
N ASP A 486 -3.45 -19.78 -9.48
CA ASP A 486 -2.32 -19.82 -8.56
C ASP A 486 -1.00 -19.61 -9.30
N ASN A 487 -0.07 -18.89 -8.68
CA ASN A 487 1.29 -18.65 -9.16
C ASN A 487 1.34 -17.99 -10.55
N MET A 488 0.62 -16.88 -10.69
CA MET A 488 0.69 -15.99 -11.84
C MET A 488 2.11 -15.46 -12.08
N LEU A 489 2.84 -15.17 -11.02
CA LEU A 489 4.30 -14.99 -11.08
C LEU A 489 5.01 -16.32 -10.79
N PRO A 490 6.18 -16.58 -11.39
CA PRO A 490 6.96 -17.76 -11.09
C PRO A 490 7.54 -17.65 -9.68
N ALA A 491 7.73 -18.80 -9.01
CA ALA A 491 8.29 -18.84 -7.66
C ALA A 491 9.73 -18.29 -7.56
N THR A 492 10.39 -18.05 -8.69
CA THR A 492 11.71 -17.41 -8.78
C THR A 492 11.64 -15.88 -8.92
N ALA A 493 10.46 -15.30 -9.09
CA ALA A 493 10.31 -13.87 -9.28
C ALA A 493 10.52 -13.08 -7.99
N ALA A 494 11.31 -12.02 -8.04
CA ALA A 494 11.42 -11.05 -6.97
C ALA A 494 10.30 -9.99 -7.08
N VAL A 495 9.69 -9.62 -5.95
CA VAL A 495 8.67 -8.55 -5.87
C VAL A 495 9.17 -7.43 -4.96
N GLU A 496 9.15 -6.20 -5.48
CA GLU A 496 9.48 -4.98 -4.76
C GLU A 496 8.28 -4.00 -4.75
N VAL A 497 7.77 -3.65 -3.58
CA VAL A 497 6.67 -2.69 -3.41
C VAL A 497 7.22 -1.35 -2.90
N GLY A 498 7.37 -0.42 -3.85
CA GLY A 498 7.77 0.97 -3.62
C GLY A 498 6.63 1.83 -3.08
N PHE A 499 6.81 3.16 -3.11
CA PHE A 499 5.88 4.11 -2.52
C PHE A 499 4.51 4.04 -3.21
N ASN A 500 3.43 3.70 -2.48
CA ASN A 500 2.06 3.55 -2.99
C ASN A 500 1.84 2.41 -4.00
N GLY A 501 2.82 1.53 -4.20
CA GLY A 501 2.66 0.39 -5.10
C GLY A 501 1.64 -0.61 -4.54
N SER A 502 0.77 -1.15 -5.40
CA SER A 502 -0.24 -2.14 -4.99
C SER A 502 -0.18 -3.40 -5.84
N LEU A 503 0.04 -4.54 -5.19
CA LEU A 503 -0.04 -5.86 -5.81
C LEU A 503 -1.35 -6.52 -5.39
N HIS A 504 -2.26 -6.75 -6.32
CA HIS A 504 -3.48 -7.50 -6.07
C HIS A 504 -3.27 -8.96 -6.49
N VAL A 505 -3.52 -9.89 -5.56
CA VAL A 505 -3.36 -11.33 -5.75
C VAL A 505 -4.71 -12.01 -5.54
N LEU A 506 -5.25 -12.60 -6.60
CA LEU A 506 -6.60 -13.19 -6.57
C LEU A 506 -6.64 -14.67 -6.20
N GLY A 507 -5.50 -15.36 -6.28
CA GLY A 507 -5.30 -16.76 -5.89
C GLY A 507 -4.11 -16.91 -4.95
N CYS A 508 -3.57 -18.13 -4.81
CA CYS A 508 -2.32 -18.35 -4.09
C CYS A 508 -1.12 -17.90 -4.95
N GLN A 509 -0.10 -17.32 -4.32
CA GLN A 509 1.07 -16.83 -5.04
C GLN A 509 2.35 -17.15 -4.28
N THR A 510 3.31 -17.74 -4.96
CA THR A 510 4.67 -17.97 -4.45
C THR A 510 5.65 -17.04 -5.16
N VAL A 511 6.52 -16.36 -4.42
CA VAL A 511 7.56 -15.46 -4.96
C VAL A 511 8.90 -15.70 -4.27
N ALA A 512 10.00 -15.43 -4.99
CA ALA A 512 11.36 -15.59 -4.47
C ALA A 512 11.61 -14.65 -3.30
N THR A 513 11.34 -13.37 -3.50
CA THR A 513 11.56 -12.35 -2.47
C THR A 513 10.41 -11.36 -2.46
N LEU A 514 10.13 -10.84 -1.28
CA LEU A 514 9.20 -9.73 -1.08
C LEU A 514 9.95 -8.63 -0.33
N GLY A 515 10.05 -7.45 -0.93
CA GLY A 515 10.72 -6.31 -0.32
C GLY A 515 10.05 -5.00 -0.69
N GLY A 516 10.52 -3.92 -0.11
CA GLY A 516 10.11 -2.57 -0.50
C GLY A 516 9.76 -1.67 0.68
N ALA A 517 9.91 -0.36 0.45
CA ALA A 517 9.76 0.69 1.44
C ALA A 517 8.41 1.43 1.35
N GLY A 518 7.42 0.86 0.67
CA GLY A 518 6.15 1.50 0.39
C GLY A 518 5.47 2.07 1.63
N ALA A 519 5.27 3.39 1.64
CA ALA A 519 4.70 4.11 2.76
C ALA A 519 3.17 3.97 2.81
N ALA A 520 2.52 3.96 1.64
CA ALA A 520 1.17 3.49 1.38
C ALA A 520 1.21 2.38 0.30
N GLY A 521 0.10 1.68 0.07
CA GLY A 521 0.04 0.48 -0.79
C GLY A 521 0.38 -0.82 -0.05
N GLY A 522 0.61 -1.90 -0.81
CA GLY A 522 0.89 -3.22 -0.23
C GLY A 522 0.51 -4.38 -1.13
N VAL A 523 0.40 -5.56 -0.51
CA VAL A 523 -0.11 -6.76 -1.17
C VAL A 523 -1.54 -7.02 -0.69
N TYR A 524 -2.48 -7.10 -1.62
CA TYR A 524 -3.90 -7.33 -1.39
C TYR A 524 -4.27 -8.73 -1.86
N MET A 525 -4.44 -9.65 -0.91
CA MET A 525 -4.87 -11.02 -1.12
C MET A 525 -6.39 -11.12 -1.11
N GLN A 526 -6.94 -11.93 -1.99
CA GLN A 526 -8.38 -12.13 -2.08
C GLN A 526 -8.72 -13.62 -2.21
N ASN A 527 -10.01 -13.94 -2.09
CA ASN A 527 -10.54 -15.30 -2.23
C ASN A 527 -9.88 -16.35 -1.30
N GLY A 528 -9.29 -15.92 -0.18
CA GLY A 528 -8.59 -16.81 0.75
C GLY A 528 -7.21 -17.30 0.26
N GLY A 529 -6.67 -16.68 -0.81
CA GLY A 529 -5.37 -17.04 -1.37
C GLY A 529 -4.21 -16.87 -0.37
N THR A 530 -3.16 -17.68 -0.51
CA THR A 530 -1.97 -17.60 0.36
C THR A 530 -0.79 -16.99 -0.37
N LEU A 531 -0.13 -15.99 0.24
CA LEU A 531 1.15 -15.46 -0.24
C LEU A 531 2.31 -16.21 0.42
N THR A 532 3.14 -16.86 -0.40
CA THR A 532 4.35 -17.57 0.03
C THR A 532 5.60 -16.84 -0.45
N VAL A 533 6.53 -16.54 0.46
CA VAL A 533 7.84 -15.96 0.15
C VAL A 533 8.93 -16.97 0.50
N ASN A 534 9.58 -17.54 -0.51
CA ASN A 534 10.40 -18.76 -0.37
C ASN A 534 11.93 -18.54 -0.42
N GLY A 535 12.41 -17.32 -0.62
CA GLY A 535 13.82 -17.00 -0.74
C GLY A 535 14.38 -17.25 -2.15
N GLY A 536 15.10 -16.27 -2.70
CA GLY A 536 15.83 -16.41 -3.95
C GLY A 536 17.23 -17.04 -3.74
N ALA A 537 17.80 -17.64 -4.79
CA ALA A 537 19.13 -18.25 -4.71
C ALA A 537 20.28 -17.25 -4.42
N THR A 538 20.08 -15.95 -4.68
CA THR A 538 21.10 -14.91 -4.56
C THR A 538 20.81 -13.87 -3.47
N VAL A 539 19.56 -13.71 -3.06
CA VAL A 539 19.13 -12.70 -2.08
C VAL A 539 18.84 -13.39 -0.76
N THR A 540 19.64 -13.09 0.26
CA THR A 540 19.58 -13.74 1.58
C THR A 540 18.74 -12.96 2.60
N SER A 541 18.41 -11.69 2.32
CA SER A 541 17.55 -10.90 3.20
C SER A 541 16.78 -9.82 2.45
N THR A 542 15.53 -9.57 2.86
CA THR A 542 14.76 -8.38 2.46
C THR A 542 14.01 -7.77 3.64
N VAL A 543 13.55 -6.53 3.44
CA VAL A 543 12.65 -5.83 4.35
C VAL A 543 11.41 -5.42 3.57
N PHE A 544 10.23 -5.74 4.10
CA PHE A 544 8.94 -5.36 3.56
C PHE A 544 8.18 -4.50 4.57
N ARG A 545 7.86 -3.27 4.18
CA ARG A 545 7.33 -2.23 5.09
C ARG A 545 5.86 -1.90 4.88
N SER A 546 5.25 -2.43 3.83
CA SER A 546 3.87 -2.16 3.45
C SER A 546 2.91 -3.21 4.02
N GLY A 547 1.61 -2.98 3.87
CA GLY A 547 0.59 -3.92 4.35
C GLY A 547 0.53 -5.20 3.53
N ILE A 548 0.21 -6.31 4.19
CA ILE A 548 -0.28 -7.54 3.56
C ILE A 548 -1.71 -7.66 4.08
N ILE A 549 -2.67 -7.60 3.17
CA ILE A 549 -4.08 -7.32 3.48
C ILE A 549 -4.92 -8.38 2.78
N GLY A 550 -5.99 -8.89 3.41
CA GLY A 550 -6.91 -9.78 2.72
C GLY A 550 -7.50 -10.90 3.56
N ASN A 551 -8.33 -11.75 2.97
CA ASN A 551 -8.94 -12.89 3.67
C ASN A 551 -8.09 -14.18 3.63
N GLY A 552 -6.80 -14.05 3.32
CA GLY A 552 -5.86 -15.14 3.04
C GLY A 552 -4.78 -15.37 4.11
N GLY A 553 -3.89 -16.34 3.87
CA GLY A 553 -2.75 -16.66 4.75
C GLY A 553 -1.40 -16.12 4.25
N PHE A 554 -0.40 -16.13 5.13
CA PHE A 554 0.97 -15.72 4.79
C PHE A 554 1.98 -16.81 5.18
N VAL A 555 2.88 -17.16 4.26
CA VAL A 555 3.90 -18.18 4.46
C VAL A 555 5.29 -17.60 4.18
N LYS A 556 6.19 -17.72 5.16
CA LYS A 556 7.63 -17.54 4.99
C LYS A 556 8.31 -18.91 4.89
N SER A 557 9.01 -19.15 3.78
CA SER A 557 9.86 -20.33 3.56
C SER A 557 11.23 -19.92 3.03
N GLY A 558 12.10 -20.88 2.72
CA GLY A 558 13.49 -20.63 2.33
C GLY A 558 14.43 -20.60 3.51
N LYS A 559 15.17 -21.70 3.67
CA LYS A 559 16.15 -21.93 4.74
C LYS A 559 17.19 -20.81 4.91
N ASP A 560 17.79 -20.33 3.82
CA ASP A 560 18.89 -19.35 3.84
C ASP A 560 18.42 -17.90 3.67
N TYR A 561 17.13 -17.66 3.89
CA TYR A 561 16.49 -16.38 3.62
C TYR A 561 15.87 -15.77 4.89
N THR A 562 16.17 -14.49 5.12
CA THR A 562 15.59 -13.65 6.17
C THR A 562 14.59 -12.67 5.56
N LEU A 563 13.38 -12.63 6.10
CA LEU A 563 12.39 -11.61 5.75
C LEU A 563 12.10 -10.76 6.98
N THR A 564 12.27 -9.45 6.88
CA THR A 564 11.82 -8.51 7.91
C THR A 564 10.49 -7.89 7.49
N LEU A 565 9.47 -8.04 8.33
CA LEU A 565 8.20 -7.35 8.21
C LEU A 565 8.18 -6.17 9.19
N SER A 566 7.80 -4.98 8.71
CA SER A 566 7.68 -3.78 9.54
C SER A 566 6.40 -2.98 9.28
N GLY A 567 5.53 -3.45 8.39
CA GLY A 567 4.23 -2.84 8.11
C GLY A 567 3.13 -3.43 9.00
N GLY A 568 2.00 -2.74 9.12
CA GLY A 568 0.80 -3.34 9.73
C GLY A 568 0.12 -4.29 8.73
N HIS A 569 0.04 -5.57 9.07
CA HIS A 569 -0.63 -6.58 8.25
C HIS A 569 -2.02 -6.91 8.81
N THR A 570 -3.00 -7.09 7.94
CA THR A 570 -4.41 -7.28 8.31
C THR A 570 -5.05 -8.47 7.60
N TYR A 571 -4.25 -9.45 7.19
CA TYR A 571 -4.79 -10.68 6.64
C TYR A 571 -5.46 -11.56 7.72
N THR A 572 -6.40 -12.43 7.34
CA THR A 572 -7.18 -13.21 8.33
C THR A 572 -6.68 -14.65 8.53
N GLY A 573 -5.89 -15.18 7.61
CA GLY A 573 -5.31 -16.52 7.69
C GLY A 573 -4.11 -16.60 8.63
N ALA A 574 -3.61 -17.81 8.85
CA ALA A 574 -2.44 -18.03 9.71
C ALA A 574 -1.15 -17.46 9.10
N THR A 575 -0.20 -17.15 9.98
CA THR A 575 1.19 -16.88 9.63
C THR A 575 2.00 -18.17 9.80
N GLU A 576 2.49 -18.75 8.72
CA GLU A 576 3.36 -19.92 8.75
C GLU A 576 4.81 -19.56 8.47
N VAL A 577 5.71 -19.96 9.35
CA VAL A 577 7.16 -19.84 9.15
C VAL A 577 7.72 -21.24 9.03
N GLN A 578 7.85 -21.70 7.79
CA GLN A 578 8.21 -23.08 7.45
C GLN A 578 9.73 -23.28 7.45
N GLU A 579 10.50 -22.30 7.01
CA GLU A 579 11.96 -22.32 6.98
C GLU A 579 12.57 -20.91 7.08
N GLY A 580 13.84 -20.85 7.52
CA GLY A 580 14.62 -19.61 7.57
C GLY A 580 14.20 -18.68 8.72
N LYS A 581 14.37 -17.37 8.52
CA LYS A 581 14.12 -16.37 9.57
C LYS A 581 13.05 -15.36 9.16
N LEU A 582 12.06 -15.14 10.02
CA LEU A 582 11.14 -14.01 9.96
C LEU A 582 11.50 -13.02 11.07
N ILE A 583 11.68 -11.75 10.77
CA ILE A 583 11.87 -10.69 11.76
C ILE A 583 10.62 -9.82 11.76
N LEU A 584 10.01 -9.64 12.92
CA LEU A 584 8.96 -8.65 13.16
C LEU A 584 9.61 -7.50 13.90
N GLY A 585 9.77 -6.35 13.25
CA GLY A 585 10.40 -5.20 13.88
C GLY A 585 10.41 -3.97 13.01
N SER A 586 10.90 -2.86 13.54
CA SER A 586 11.07 -1.56 12.86
C SER A 586 11.83 -1.62 11.52
N GLY A 587 12.53 -2.72 11.26
CA GLY A 587 13.54 -2.79 10.22
C GLY A 587 14.65 -1.77 10.43
N LEU A 588 14.85 -1.29 11.68
CA LEU A 588 16.11 -0.71 12.11
C LEU A 588 17.14 -1.82 12.02
N ASP A 589 18.10 -1.58 11.16
CA ASP A 589 19.23 -2.47 10.99
C ASP A 589 20.17 -2.28 12.19
N VAL A 590 19.79 -2.88 13.31
CA VAL A 590 20.59 -2.99 14.55
C VAL A 590 21.81 -3.88 14.36
N GLU A 591 22.01 -4.44 13.15
CA GLU A 591 23.25 -5.10 12.80
C GLU A 591 24.39 -4.11 13.02
N GLY A 592 25.32 -4.52 13.87
CA GLY A 592 26.46 -3.70 14.24
C GLY A 592 26.20 -2.59 15.27
N LEU A 593 25.00 -2.45 15.87
CA LEU A 593 24.78 -1.54 17.00
C LEU A 593 25.61 -1.99 18.22
N GLN A 594 26.43 -1.09 18.75
CA GLN A 594 27.35 -1.35 19.88
C GLN A 594 26.88 -0.69 21.17
N ALA A 595 26.33 0.52 21.10
CA ALA A 595 25.85 1.24 22.27
C ALA A 595 24.68 2.15 21.89
N TYR A 596 23.71 2.30 22.80
CA TYR A 596 22.52 3.10 22.58
C TYR A 596 22.04 3.77 23.88
N TYR A 597 22.10 5.10 23.96
CA TYR A 597 21.68 5.87 25.13
C TYR A 597 20.45 6.71 24.80
N ARG A 598 19.31 6.27 25.34
CA ARG A 598 17.99 6.91 25.17
C ARG A 598 17.66 7.95 26.24
N PHE A 599 18.42 7.99 27.33
CA PHE A 599 18.21 8.86 28.49
C PHE A 599 16.79 8.88 29.09
N ASN A 600 16.07 7.77 28.94
CA ASN A 600 14.66 7.63 29.35
C ASN A 600 14.47 7.09 30.79
N ASP A 601 15.55 6.65 31.43
CA ASP A 601 15.51 6.07 32.78
C ASP A 601 15.96 7.10 33.83
N VAL A 602 15.01 7.62 34.60
CA VAL A 602 15.28 8.63 35.66
C VAL A 602 16.21 8.08 36.75
N ALA A 603 16.17 6.77 37.01
CA ALA A 603 17.00 6.13 38.03
C ALA A 603 18.41 5.81 37.51
N GLN A 604 18.57 5.65 36.20
CA GLN A 604 19.83 5.30 35.54
C GLN A 604 20.04 6.10 34.24
N LEU A 605 20.38 7.38 34.36
CA LEU A 605 20.49 8.29 33.20
C LEU A 605 21.41 7.76 32.09
N GLY A 606 22.54 7.11 32.44
CA GLY A 606 23.49 6.56 31.47
C GLY A 606 23.22 5.12 31.02
N LYS A 607 22.01 4.60 31.18
CA LYS A 607 21.67 3.21 30.81
C LYS A 607 21.84 2.95 29.31
N ASP A 608 22.74 2.03 28.96
CA ASP A 608 22.81 1.46 27.61
C ASP A 608 21.60 0.55 27.32
N SER A 609 20.96 0.82 26.18
CA SER A 609 19.75 0.18 25.66
C SER A 609 20.04 -0.65 24.41
N SER A 610 21.31 -0.90 24.08
CA SER A 610 21.72 -1.72 22.92
C SER A 610 21.68 -3.23 23.18
N GLY A 611 21.58 -3.63 24.46
CA GLY A 611 21.70 -5.03 24.90
C GLY A 611 23.14 -5.48 25.22
N ASN A 612 24.15 -4.62 25.04
CA ASN A 612 25.55 -4.95 25.34
C ASN A 612 25.98 -4.59 26.78
N GLY A 613 25.12 -3.91 27.54
CA GLY A 613 25.35 -3.60 28.96
C GLY A 613 26.40 -2.53 29.22
N TYR A 614 26.68 -1.64 28.25
CA TYR A 614 27.69 -0.59 28.37
C TYR A 614 27.16 0.65 29.09
N HIS A 615 26.61 0.47 30.29
CA HIS A 615 26.07 1.57 31.08
C HIS A 615 27.15 2.63 31.41
N LEU A 616 26.76 3.90 31.37
CA LEU A 616 27.60 5.04 31.72
C LEU A 616 27.21 5.58 33.10
N THR A 617 28.21 6.01 33.86
CA THR A 617 28.04 6.57 35.19
C THR A 617 28.10 8.11 35.13
N PRO A 618 27.18 8.84 35.79
CA PRO A 618 27.28 10.28 35.97
C PRO A 618 28.60 10.70 36.63
N ASN A 619 29.26 11.67 36.04
CA ASN A 619 30.42 12.36 36.60
C ASN A 619 30.10 13.86 36.68
N ASN A 620 30.13 14.40 37.90
CA ASN A 620 29.47 15.64 38.32
C ASN A 620 27.94 15.51 38.33
N SER A 621 27.19 16.48 37.78
CA SER A 621 25.75 16.63 38.01
C SER A 621 24.92 16.74 36.72
N PRO A 622 25.08 15.85 35.71
CA PRO A 622 24.15 15.80 34.58
C PRO A 622 22.74 15.47 35.10
N VAL A 623 21.72 16.09 34.50
CA VAL A 623 20.33 16.04 35.00
C VAL A 623 19.42 15.40 33.97
N PHE A 624 18.49 14.55 34.41
CA PHE A 624 17.39 14.06 33.57
C PHE A 624 16.38 15.18 33.29
N VAL A 625 15.98 15.34 32.03
CA VAL A 625 14.93 16.27 31.61
C VAL A 625 13.82 15.48 30.92
N ALA A 626 12.58 15.65 31.37
CA ALA A 626 11.43 14.88 30.87
C ALA A 626 10.96 15.26 29.46
N ALA A 627 11.42 16.40 28.94
CA ALA A 627 11.09 16.92 27.61
C ALA A 627 12.33 16.86 26.68
N GLY A 628 12.75 15.64 26.36
CA GLY A 628 13.81 15.33 25.40
C GLY A 628 13.35 15.42 23.95
N LYS A 629 14.20 14.97 23.03
CA LYS A 629 13.84 14.83 21.61
C LYS A 629 12.84 13.70 21.41
N ASP A 630 13.00 12.61 22.17
CA ASP A 630 12.04 11.50 22.27
C ASP A 630 12.00 10.92 23.70
N GLY A 631 10.99 11.34 24.47
CA GLY A 631 10.89 11.00 25.89
C GLY A 631 11.77 11.93 26.74
N GLY A 632 12.64 11.35 27.56
CA GLY A 632 13.60 12.07 28.41
C GLY A 632 14.95 12.29 27.75
N ALA A 633 15.67 13.33 28.16
CA ALA A 633 17.02 13.64 27.68
C ALA A 633 17.99 13.87 28.85
N ALA A 634 19.29 13.78 28.57
CA ALA A 634 20.33 14.20 29.49
C ALA A 634 20.70 15.67 29.27
N GLN A 635 20.59 16.48 30.32
CA GLN A 635 21.08 17.85 30.34
C GLN A 635 22.50 17.92 30.89
N PHE A 636 23.36 18.62 30.15
CA PHE A 636 24.75 18.87 30.50
C PHE A 636 24.98 20.36 30.69
N SER A 637 25.82 20.74 31.67
CA SER A 637 26.26 22.11 31.86
C SER A 637 27.78 22.25 31.84
N THR A 638 28.25 23.27 31.14
CA THR A 638 29.68 23.66 31.17
C THR A 638 30.12 24.20 32.53
N ILE A 639 29.20 24.74 33.34
CA ILE A 639 29.49 25.28 34.69
C ILE A 639 29.91 24.14 35.62
N ASN A 640 29.18 23.03 35.57
CA ASN A 640 29.41 21.86 36.42
C ASN A 640 30.36 20.83 35.78
N LYS A 641 30.69 20.99 34.50
CA LYS A 641 31.54 20.06 33.73
C LYS A 641 30.92 18.66 33.69
N ASP A 642 29.63 18.62 33.45
CA ASP A 642 28.85 17.39 33.50
C ASP A 642 29.28 16.40 32.40
N MET A 643 29.38 15.13 32.77
CA MET A 643 29.73 14.05 31.84
C MET A 643 29.02 12.74 32.23
N LEU A 644 28.88 11.85 31.25
CA LEU A 644 28.58 10.43 31.48
C LEU A 644 29.79 9.63 31.03
N VAL A 645 30.36 8.80 31.90
CA VAL A 645 31.63 8.11 31.66
C VAL A 645 31.48 6.60 31.79
N ALA A 646 32.16 5.84 30.93
CA ALA A 646 32.27 4.40 31.08
C ALA A 646 33.36 4.08 32.12
N ASP A 647 33.04 3.24 33.11
CA ASP A 647 34.04 2.79 34.11
C ASP A 647 35.14 1.93 33.49
N VAL A 648 34.80 1.19 32.42
CA VAL A 648 35.70 0.39 31.60
C VAL A 648 35.40 0.65 30.13
N PHE A 649 36.42 0.72 29.28
CA PHE A 649 36.22 0.90 27.84
C PHE A 649 35.39 -0.28 27.27
N PRO A 650 34.28 0.00 26.57
CA PRO A 650 33.46 -1.05 25.96
C PRO A 650 34.24 -1.87 24.93
N ALA A 651 34.35 -3.18 25.15
CA ALA A 651 35.23 -4.04 24.36
C ALA A 651 34.88 -4.11 22.86
N SER A 652 33.61 -3.90 22.50
CA SER A 652 33.13 -3.97 21.11
C SER A 652 33.06 -2.62 20.40
N LEU A 653 33.39 -1.51 21.10
CA LEU A 653 33.43 -0.20 20.45
C LEU A 653 34.54 -0.16 19.38
N PRO A 654 34.31 0.46 18.21
CA PRO A 654 35.28 0.43 17.11
C PRO A 654 36.63 1.06 17.47
N THR A 655 37.70 0.30 17.27
CA THR A 655 39.10 0.72 17.51
C THR A 655 39.96 0.42 16.28
N GLY A 656 41.16 1.00 16.20
CA GLY A 656 42.02 0.90 15.02
C GLY A 656 41.38 1.50 13.77
N ASN A 657 41.60 0.85 12.61
CA ASN A 657 41.03 1.23 11.33
C ASN A 657 39.71 0.50 11.03
N SER A 658 38.78 0.56 11.97
CA SER A 658 37.48 -0.10 11.85
C SER A 658 36.41 0.87 11.35
N SER A 659 35.45 0.35 10.59
CA SER A 659 34.27 1.11 10.22
C SER A 659 33.45 1.49 11.47
N TYR A 660 32.82 2.66 11.44
CA TYR A 660 31.94 3.08 12.52
C TYR A 660 30.87 4.06 12.03
N THR A 661 29.79 4.15 12.80
CA THR A 661 28.82 5.25 12.73
C THR A 661 28.53 5.74 14.14
N MET A 662 28.48 7.05 14.31
CA MET A 662 28.08 7.71 15.54
C MET A 662 26.95 8.67 15.22
N THR A 663 25.84 8.59 15.95
CA THR A 663 24.70 9.48 15.81
C THR A 663 24.25 10.04 17.16
N ALA A 664 23.68 11.25 17.16
CA ALA A 664 23.10 11.87 18.35
C ALA A 664 22.10 12.97 17.95
N TRP A 665 21.04 13.11 18.74
CA TRP A 665 20.21 14.31 18.74
C TRP A 665 20.76 15.30 19.77
N CYS A 666 20.97 16.55 19.37
CA CYS A 666 21.54 17.59 20.21
C CYS A 666 20.67 18.84 20.20
N ASN A 667 20.39 19.40 21.37
CA ASN A 667 19.84 20.74 21.55
C ASN A 667 20.82 21.59 22.37
N PRO A 668 21.82 22.19 21.69
CA PRO A 668 22.90 22.91 22.36
C PRO A 668 22.45 24.27 22.92
N SER A 669 22.89 24.58 24.13
CA SER A 669 22.73 25.89 24.75
C SER A 669 23.45 26.98 23.95
N SER A 670 22.89 28.20 23.95
CA SER A 670 23.47 29.33 23.21
C SER A 670 24.92 29.62 23.61
N GLY A 671 25.81 29.74 22.61
CA GLY A 671 27.22 30.02 22.83
C GLY A 671 28.12 28.79 23.11
N ASN A 672 27.59 27.56 23.13
CA ASN A 672 28.37 26.32 23.32
C ASN A 672 29.20 25.92 22.07
N THR A 673 29.96 26.86 21.51
CA THR A 673 30.77 26.76 20.28
C THR A 673 31.94 25.77 20.34
N LYS A 674 32.06 25.00 21.41
CA LYS A 674 33.18 24.10 21.70
C LYS A 674 32.76 22.83 22.46
N GLY A 675 31.47 22.59 22.65
CA GLY A 675 31.00 21.43 23.39
C GLY A 675 31.13 20.13 22.62
N MET A 676 31.30 19.04 23.36
CA MET A 676 31.66 17.73 22.81
C MET A 676 30.66 16.66 23.29
N PRO A 677 29.61 16.38 22.51
CA PRO A 677 28.56 15.45 22.92
C PRO A 677 29.03 14.00 23.06
N VAL A 678 29.88 13.52 22.15
CA VAL A 678 30.29 12.12 22.11
C VAL A 678 31.81 12.00 21.88
N TYR A 679 32.46 11.15 22.66
CA TYR A 679 33.89 10.89 22.57
C TYR A 679 34.27 9.46 22.93
N TRP A 680 35.07 8.79 22.09
CA TRP A 680 35.85 7.64 22.52
C TRP A 680 37.25 7.65 21.92
N GLY A 681 38.23 7.08 22.61
CA GLY A 681 39.61 7.11 22.13
C GLY A 681 40.64 7.29 23.23
N ALA A 682 41.73 7.97 22.89
CA ALA A 682 42.86 8.23 23.78
C ALA A 682 42.51 9.17 24.94
N THR A 683 43.34 9.21 25.98
CA THR A 683 43.19 10.10 27.14
C THR A 683 43.95 11.43 27.01
N GLY A 684 44.78 11.59 25.97
CA GLY A 684 45.57 12.80 25.72
C GLY A 684 45.67 13.18 24.23
N THR A 685 46.17 14.39 23.95
CA THR A 685 46.36 14.91 22.58
C THR A 685 47.57 14.26 21.90
N SER A 686 47.45 12.99 21.51
CA SER A 686 48.51 12.26 20.81
C SER A 686 48.40 12.46 19.30
N VAL A 687 49.53 12.47 18.60
CA VAL A 687 49.59 12.60 17.13
C VAL A 687 49.25 11.24 16.50
N GLY A 688 48.21 11.16 15.66
CA GLY A 688 48.06 10.00 14.76
C GLY A 688 46.66 9.47 14.42
N GLY A 689 45.54 9.95 14.97
CA GLY A 689 44.22 9.36 14.67
C GLY A 689 43.61 8.51 15.80
N SER A 690 43.91 8.82 17.06
CA SER A 690 43.67 7.93 18.22
C SER A 690 42.31 8.10 18.93
N GLY A 691 41.39 8.89 18.41
CA GLY A 691 40.03 9.00 18.97
C GLY A 691 38.96 9.23 17.92
N VAL A 692 37.71 9.34 18.34
CA VAL A 692 36.59 9.77 17.53
C VAL A 692 35.87 10.88 18.28
N ILE A 693 35.76 12.02 17.62
CA ILE A 693 35.30 13.28 18.18
C ILE A 693 34.16 13.82 17.33
N PHE A 694 33.08 14.21 18.00
CA PHE A 694 32.08 15.15 17.47
C PHE A 694 31.96 16.35 18.42
N ARG A 695 32.10 17.55 17.88
CA ARG A 695 32.14 18.80 18.66
C ARG A 695 31.50 19.95 17.88
N PHE A 696 30.91 20.92 18.58
CA PHE A 696 30.54 22.21 18.00
C PHE A 696 31.79 23.10 17.83
N GLU A 697 31.79 23.97 16.82
CA GLU A 697 32.93 24.85 16.52
C GLU A 697 32.52 26.34 16.44
N SER A 698 31.31 26.61 15.95
CA SER A 698 30.69 27.94 15.92
C SER A 698 29.15 27.79 15.88
N ALA A 699 28.43 28.90 15.75
CA ALA A 699 26.98 28.89 15.54
C ALA A 699 26.54 28.13 14.28
N THR A 700 27.42 27.99 13.28
CA THR A 700 27.05 27.38 11.99
C THR A 700 27.96 26.20 11.60
N GLN A 701 28.90 25.81 12.46
CA GLN A 701 29.88 24.77 12.14
C GLN A 701 30.02 23.75 13.26
N ILE A 702 30.14 22.49 12.84
CA ILE A 702 30.57 21.38 13.67
C ILE A 702 31.96 20.90 13.23
N MET A 703 32.65 20.21 14.14
CA MET A 703 33.91 19.54 13.89
C MET A 703 33.77 18.04 14.15
N VAL A 704 34.12 17.23 13.16
CA VAL A 704 34.40 15.80 13.38
C VAL A 704 35.89 15.55 13.24
N SER A 705 36.46 14.77 14.13
CA SER A 705 37.91 14.53 14.15
C SER A 705 38.24 13.15 14.67
N ASN A 706 39.42 12.66 14.29
CA ASN A 706 40.05 11.52 14.91
C ASN A 706 41.37 11.88 15.63
N PHE A 707 41.63 13.17 15.88
CA PHE A 707 42.92 13.78 16.22
C PHE A 707 43.92 13.83 15.06
N GLY A 708 44.18 15.04 14.58
CA GLY A 708 45.12 15.32 13.47
C GLY A 708 44.46 15.43 12.09
N ASN A 709 43.14 15.26 12.00
CA ASN A 709 42.34 15.24 10.76
C ASN A 709 40.99 15.96 10.91
N ASN A 710 41.01 17.14 11.51
CA ASN A 710 39.78 17.91 11.78
C ASN A 710 39.05 18.22 10.47
N GLU A 711 37.76 17.92 10.45
CA GLU A 711 36.86 18.37 9.40
C GLU A 711 35.88 19.35 9.98
N PHE A 712 35.77 20.52 9.35
CA PHE A 712 34.82 21.55 9.74
C PHE A 712 33.68 21.56 8.73
N VAL A 713 32.49 21.18 9.18
CA VAL A 713 31.31 21.07 8.32
C VAL A 713 30.37 22.20 8.64
N ASN A 714 30.06 23.02 7.63
CA ASN A 714 29.07 24.09 7.76
C ASN A 714 27.66 23.50 7.59
N VAL A 715 26.78 23.80 8.55
CA VAL A 715 25.42 23.26 8.60
C VAL A 715 24.46 24.06 7.70
N GLY A 716 24.75 25.36 7.49
CA GLY A 716 23.98 26.28 6.66
C GLY A 716 22.99 27.19 7.40
N TYR A 717 22.89 27.06 8.73
CA TYR A 717 21.99 27.82 9.62
C TYR A 717 22.57 27.92 11.03
N ASP A 718 21.97 28.75 11.89
CA ASP A 718 22.40 28.93 13.28
C ASP A 718 21.88 27.81 14.17
N LEU A 719 22.77 26.91 14.59
CA LEU A 719 22.50 25.74 15.45
C LEU A 719 21.96 26.09 16.84
N PHE A 720 22.20 27.32 17.31
CA PHE A 720 21.77 27.76 18.65
C PHE A 720 20.53 28.65 18.60
N GLY A 721 20.19 29.18 17.43
CA GLY A 721 19.07 30.10 17.21
C GLY A 721 17.91 29.49 16.40
N ASP A 722 18.09 28.29 15.84
CA ASP A 722 17.06 27.64 15.04
C ASP A 722 15.95 27.02 15.90
N ALA A 723 14.76 27.61 15.81
CA ALA A 723 13.57 27.14 16.52
C ALA A 723 12.75 26.11 15.72
N GLN A 724 13.09 25.80 14.47
CA GLN A 724 12.26 24.99 13.56
C GLN A 724 11.95 23.58 14.10
N ASN A 725 12.80 23.04 14.99
CA ASN A 725 12.61 21.74 15.67
C ASN A 725 12.70 21.85 17.20
N GLY A 726 12.28 22.97 17.79
CA GLY A 726 12.44 23.21 19.23
C GLY A 726 13.91 23.27 19.68
N GLY A 727 14.83 23.58 18.77
CA GLY A 727 16.28 23.63 18.99
C GLY A 727 17.02 22.31 18.77
N TRP A 728 16.34 21.21 18.40
CA TRP A 728 16.97 19.91 18.19
C TRP A 728 17.52 19.71 16.78
N HIS A 729 18.74 19.18 16.70
CA HIS A 729 19.40 18.77 15.46
C HIS A 729 20.00 17.37 15.57
N HIS A 730 19.84 16.56 14.53
CA HIS A 730 20.43 15.24 14.43
C HIS A 730 21.78 15.31 13.72
N PHE A 731 22.81 14.74 14.34
CA PHE A 731 24.15 14.67 13.78
C PHE A 731 24.56 13.21 13.61
N ALA A 732 25.06 12.87 12.42
CA ALA A 732 25.66 11.56 12.18
C ALA A 732 27.01 11.67 11.47
N CYS A 733 28.00 10.95 11.98
CA CYS A 733 29.32 10.81 11.36
C CYS A 733 29.57 9.33 11.07
N THR A 734 29.90 9.00 9.82
CA THR A 734 30.22 7.63 9.40
C THR A 734 31.63 7.56 8.87
N TYR A 735 32.31 6.44 9.12
CA TYR A 735 33.62 6.12 8.58
C TYR A 735 33.62 4.67 8.11
N ASP A 736 34.00 4.46 6.86
CA ASP A 736 34.22 3.15 6.28
C ASP A 736 35.73 2.85 6.28
N GLY A 737 36.16 1.87 7.08
CA GLY A 737 37.56 1.50 7.21
C GLY A 737 38.15 0.82 5.97
N ALA A 738 37.32 0.22 5.11
CA ALA A 738 37.76 -0.44 3.88
C ALA A 738 38.08 0.59 2.78
N THR A 739 37.20 1.60 2.62
CA THR A 739 37.35 2.66 1.61
C THR A 739 38.02 3.93 2.15
N ARG A 740 38.18 4.02 3.47
CA ARG A 740 38.62 5.21 4.21
C ARG A 740 37.72 6.43 4.03
N THR A 741 36.48 6.22 3.61
CA THR A 741 35.53 7.31 3.37
C THR A 741 34.83 7.72 4.65
N ARG A 742 34.87 9.02 4.95
CA ARG A 742 34.13 9.68 6.03
C ARG A 742 32.97 10.47 5.45
N ARG A 743 31.81 10.38 6.09
CA ARG A 743 30.62 11.18 5.75
C ARG A 743 30.05 11.85 6.99
N VAL A 744 29.47 13.03 6.80
CA VAL A 744 28.76 13.77 7.86
C VAL A 744 27.40 14.17 7.36
N TYR A 745 26.38 13.81 8.15
CA TYR A 745 24.99 14.12 7.90
C TYR A 745 24.47 15.00 9.03
N ILE A 746 23.63 15.98 8.67
CA ILE A 746 22.98 16.89 9.61
C ILE A 746 21.51 16.94 9.22
N ASP A 747 20.64 16.63 10.18
CA ASP A 747 19.19 16.47 9.96
C ASP A 747 18.90 15.52 8.77
N GLY A 748 19.71 14.45 8.71
CA GLY A 748 19.63 13.39 7.71
C GLY A 748 20.17 13.77 6.32
N VAL A 749 20.55 15.03 6.11
CA VAL A 749 21.12 15.51 4.84
C VAL A 749 22.63 15.34 4.84
N LEU A 750 23.20 14.73 3.79
CA LEU A 750 24.65 14.62 3.62
C LEU A 750 25.25 16.03 3.41
N LYS A 751 26.08 16.48 4.35
CA LYS A 751 26.76 17.78 4.28
C LYS A 751 28.23 17.67 3.88
N TYR A 752 28.84 16.51 4.09
CA TYR A 752 30.24 16.27 3.75
C TYR A 752 30.50 14.81 3.39
N THR A 753 31.37 14.59 2.40
CA THR A 753 31.98 13.29 2.08
C THR A 753 33.45 13.49 1.69
N GLY A 754 34.33 12.61 2.17
CA GLY A 754 35.75 12.67 1.82
C GLY A 754 36.48 11.37 2.15
N THR A 755 37.56 11.09 1.42
CA THR A 755 38.37 9.86 1.60
C THR A 755 39.73 10.18 2.20
N ARG A 756 40.13 9.43 3.23
CA ARG A 756 41.45 9.61 3.86
C ARG A 756 42.55 8.92 3.05
N THR A 757 43.76 9.46 3.17
CA THR A 757 44.98 8.89 2.58
C THR A 757 45.66 7.85 3.50
N THR A 758 45.33 7.83 4.79
CA THR A 758 45.85 6.87 5.78
C THR A 758 44.74 6.29 6.65
N ASP A 759 45.02 5.09 7.18
CA ASP A 759 44.18 4.37 8.15
C ASP A 759 44.04 5.14 9.49
N LEU A 760 42.99 4.82 10.24
CA LEU A 760 42.78 5.26 11.62
C LEU A 760 43.52 4.36 12.63
N VAL A 761 43.78 4.91 13.83
CA VAL A 761 44.46 4.22 14.95
C VAL A 761 43.72 4.44 16.28
N VAL A 762 42.38 4.47 16.22
CA VAL A 762 41.53 4.75 17.40
C VAL A 762 41.88 3.83 18.56
N SER A 763 42.15 4.37 19.75
CA SER A 763 42.62 3.58 20.90
C SER A 763 41.50 3.23 21.89
N ALA A 764 41.55 2.04 22.47
CA ALA A 764 40.61 1.57 23.49
C ALA A 764 40.97 2.09 24.90
N GLN A 765 40.80 3.38 25.19
CA GLN A 765 41.12 3.93 26.53
C GLN A 765 39.90 4.46 27.27
N VAL A 766 39.14 5.37 26.67
CA VAL A 766 37.98 5.99 27.33
C VAL A 766 36.81 6.14 26.37
N PHE A 767 35.61 6.06 26.93
CA PHE A 767 34.36 6.39 26.27
C PHE A 767 33.51 7.25 27.22
N GLN A 768 33.05 8.39 26.72
CA GLN A 768 32.28 9.34 27.51
C GLN A 768 31.40 10.24 26.64
N LEU A 769 30.33 10.74 27.25
CA LEU A 769 29.41 11.72 26.68
C LEU A 769 29.50 13.04 27.46
N GLY A 770 29.28 14.15 26.77
CA GLY A 770 29.19 15.48 27.37
C GLY A 770 30.51 16.21 27.63
N GLY A 771 31.68 15.62 27.35
CA GLY A 771 32.96 16.31 27.55
C GLY A 771 34.19 15.61 27.02
N ALA A 772 35.36 16.20 27.27
CA ALA A 772 36.68 15.69 26.86
C ALA A 772 37.53 15.20 28.04
N PRO A 773 38.25 14.07 27.93
CA PRO A 773 39.14 13.60 28.99
C PRO A 773 40.47 14.41 29.05
N TYR A 774 40.78 15.19 28.00
CA TYR A 774 42.05 15.91 27.81
C TYR A 774 41.91 17.44 27.87
N SER A 775 40.71 17.99 28.10
CA SER A 775 40.47 19.44 28.10
C SER A 775 39.62 19.88 29.27
N THR A 776 39.99 21.00 29.89
CA THR A 776 39.21 21.64 30.95
C THR A 776 38.17 22.63 30.43
N ALA A 777 38.01 22.75 29.10
CA ALA A 777 37.16 23.76 28.45
C ALA A 777 36.18 23.18 27.40
N ASN A 778 36.28 21.89 27.05
CA ASN A 778 35.48 21.29 25.98
C ASN A 778 34.35 20.44 26.58
N TYR A 779 33.35 21.12 27.17
CA TYR A 779 32.17 20.48 27.75
C TYR A 779 30.93 20.83 26.94
N TYR A 780 30.07 19.84 26.71
CA TYR A 780 28.77 20.07 26.12
C TYR A 780 27.88 20.83 27.10
N ASP A 781 27.12 21.79 26.57
CA ASP A 781 26.09 22.51 27.31
C ASP A 781 24.81 22.44 26.49
N GLY A 782 23.77 21.86 27.05
CA GLY A 782 22.52 21.60 26.34
C GLY A 782 21.93 20.23 26.65
N LEU A 783 20.89 19.87 25.90
CA LEU A 783 20.24 18.56 25.98
C LEU A 783 20.84 17.61 24.94
N LEU A 784 21.12 16.38 25.34
CA LEU A 784 21.58 15.29 24.48
C LEU A 784 20.56 14.16 24.54
N ASP A 785 20.26 13.59 23.39
CA ASP A 785 19.30 12.50 23.27
C ASP A 785 19.71 11.48 22.21
N GLU A 786 19.20 10.26 22.33
CA GLU A 786 19.25 9.21 21.29
C GLU A 786 20.66 8.99 20.69
N VAL A 787 21.66 8.77 21.56
CA VAL A 787 23.05 8.55 21.13
C VAL A 787 23.24 7.10 20.72
N MET A 788 23.61 6.85 19.46
CA MET A 788 23.87 5.50 18.95
C MET A 788 25.28 5.36 18.37
N ILE A 789 25.89 4.20 18.57
CA ILE A 789 27.21 3.84 18.02
C ILE A 789 27.10 2.50 17.30
N PHE A 790 27.51 2.46 16.03
CA PHE A 790 27.58 1.24 15.23
C PHE A 790 29.03 0.90 14.85
N ASN A 791 29.35 -0.38 14.69
CA ASN A 791 30.64 -0.89 14.20
C ASN A 791 30.74 -1.01 12.67
N ARG A 792 29.86 -0.30 11.95
CA ARG A 792 29.83 -0.23 10.50
C ARG A 792 29.50 1.18 10.02
N ALA A 793 29.82 1.47 8.77
CA ALA A 793 29.44 2.73 8.13
C ALA A 793 28.01 2.65 7.61
N LEU A 794 27.13 3.52 8.11
CA LEU A 794 25.77 3.68 7.60
C LEU A 794 25.76 4.68 6.42
N TYR A 795 24.75 4.57 5.55
CA TYR A 795 24.57 5.44 4.39
C TYR A 795 23.25 6.22 4.46
N GLY A 796 23.00 7.12 3.50
CA GLY A 796 21.93 8.12 3.60
C GLY A 796 20.55 7.56 3.98
N GLY A 797 20.13 6.43 3.40
CA GLY A 797 18.87 5.78 3.75
C GLY A 797 18.84 5.23 5.18
N ASP A 798 19.95 4.68 5.67
CA ASP A 798 20.07 4.19 7.06
C ASP A 798 20.15 5.34 8.06
N ILE A 799 20.82 6.44 7.71
CA ILE A 799 20.90 7.63 8.55
C ILE A 799 19.54 8.30 8.71
N GLN A 800 18.75 8.38 7.64
CA GLN A 800 17.36 8.84 7.72
C GLN A 800 16.52 7.91 8.61
N ARG A 801 16.76 6.59 8.56
CA ARG A 801 16.11 5.61 9.44
C ARG A 801 16.55 5.75 10.90
N VAL A 802 17.83 5.96 11.20
CA VAL A 802 18.35 6.17 12.56
C VAL A 802 17.86 7.51 13.13
N MET A 803 17.77 8.55 12.30
CA MET A 803 17.21 9.84 12.69
C MET A 803 15.71 9.73 13.02
N ALA A 804 14.98 8.94 12.23
CA ALA A 804 13.57 8.64 12.43
C ALA A 804 13.33 7.48 13.40
N ALA A 805 14.37 6.83 13.92
CA ALA A 805 14.29 5.70 14.85
C ALA A 805 13.68 6.07 16.22
N THR A 806 13.31 7.33 16.39
CA THR A 806 12.47 7.81 17.48
C THR A 806 11.08 7.20 17.34
N ARG A 807 10.97 5.97 17.89
CA ARG A 807 9.82 5.15 18.29
C ARG A 807 9.79 3.77 17.62
N ILE A 808 10.04 2.73 18.42
CA ILE A 808 9.04 1.66 18.56
C ILE A 808 8.72 1.47 20.04
N GLU A 809 7.67 2.16 20.47
CA GLU A 809 6.58 1.52 21.17
C GLU A 809 5.35 2.02 20.40
N GLY A 810 4.72 1.18 19.57
CA GLY A 810 3.49 1.52 18.85
C GLY A 810 2.36 1.98 19.80
N ASP A 811 2.48 1.63 21.09
CA ASP A 811 1.65 2.13 22.17
C ASP A 811 1.88 3.60 22.53
N ARG A 812 3.02 4.23 22.19
CA ARG A 812 3.32 5.60 22.65
C ARG A 812 2.77 6.72 21.79
N LEU A 813 2.37 6.55 20.52
CA LEU A 813 1.56 7.62 19.88
C LEU A 813 0.18 7.63 20.55
N ARG A 814 -0.38 6.44 20.70
CA ARG A 814 -1.70 6.16 21.27
C ARG A 814 -1.78 6.26 22.80
N GLY A 815 -0.63 6.35 23.48
CA GLY A 815 -0.46 6.54 24.92
C GLY A 815 0.56 7.65 25.26
N SER A 816 0.85 8.57 24.32
CA SER A 816 1.66 9.75 24.66
C SER A 816 0.83 10.75 25.45
N ALA A 817 1.49 11.51 26.33
CA ALA A 817 0.93 12.72 26.94
C ALA A 817 0.48 13.79 25.91
N ASN A 818 0.76 13.59 24.61
CA ASN A 818 0.38 14.47 23.52
C ASN A 818 -0.84 13.97 22.71
N LEU A 819 -1.33 12.74 22.96
CA LEU A 819 -2.62 12.29 22.46
C LEU A 819 -3.72 12.91 23.31
N VAL A 820 -4.60 13.67 22.67
CA VAL A 820 -5.70 14.38 23.33
C VAL A 820 -6.94 13.51 23.38
N ALA A 821 -7.30 12.87 22.27
CA ALA A 821 -8.48 12.01 22.16
C ALA A 821 -8.26 10.95 21.08
N ARG A 822 -8.83 9.76 21.29
CA ARG A 822 -8.83 8.67 20.31
C ARG A 822 -10.17 7.95 20.30
N TYR A 823 -10.77 7.81 19.11
CA TYR A 823 -12.01 7.07 18.91
C TYR A 823 -11.75 5.89 17.99
N SER A 824 -11.62 4.70 18.60
CA SER A 824 -11.35 3.43 17.92
C SER A 824 -12.63 2.70 17.47
N PHE A 825 -13.79 3.06 18.03
CA PHE A 825 -15.10 2.45 17.74
C PHE A 825 -15.23 0.94 18.07
N GLU A 826 -14.27 0.37 18.80
CA GLU A 826 -14.27 -1.05 19.15
C GLU A 826 -15.35 -1.43 20.19
N ASP A 827 -15.69 -0.49 21.08
CA ASP A 827 -16.78 -0.64 22.03
C ASP A 827 -18.13 -0.28 21.37
N ALA A 828 -18.77 -1.30 20.79
CA ALA A 828 -20.06 -1.16 20.13
C ALA A 828 -21.20 -0.68 21.07
N LEU A 829 -21.05 -0.84 22.39
CA LEU A 829 -22.04 -0.36 23.36
C LEU A 829 -21.83 1.12 23.69
N ASN A 830 -20.60 1.61 23.57
CA ASN A 830 -20.21 2.99 23.81
C ASN A 830 -19.49 3.56 22.58
N LEU A 831 -20.23 3.75 21.49
CA LEU A 831 -19.68 4.10 20.19
C LEU A 831 -18.77 5.35 20.20
N GLY A 832 -19.08 6.35 21.02
CA GLY A 832 -18.22 7.55 21.17
C GLY A 832 -17.20 7.48 22.30
N LYS A 833 -16.88 6.28 22.81
CA LYS A 833 -15.88 6.10 23.88
C LYS A 833 -14.52 6.62 23.43
N ASP A 834 -13.97 7.56 24.19
CA ASP A 834 -12.57 7.95 24.06
C ASP A 834 -11.70 6.83 24.65
N SER A 835 -10.87 6.27 23.80
CA SER A 835 -9.90 5.21 24.10
C SER A 835 -8.56 5.77 24.63
N SER A 836 -8.43 7.09 24.78
CA SER A 836 -7.31 7.76 25.43
C SER A 836 -7.45 7.79 26.96
N GLU A 837 -6.40 8.21 27.66
CA GLU A 837 -6.41 8.40 29.12
C GLU A 837 -7.27 9.58 29.59
N ASN A 838 -7.68 10.48 28.67
CA ASN A 838 -8.39 11.74 29.01
C ASN A 838 -9.91 11.58 29.12
N GLY A 839 -10.48 10.52 28.54
CA GLY A 839 -11.89 10.16 28.70
C GLY A 839 -12.88 11.17 28.09
N TYR A 840 -12.54 11.79 26.96
CA TYR A 840 -13.40 12.73 26.22
C TYR A 840 -14.50 12.01 25.42
N ASP A 841 -15.33 11.23 26.13
CA ASP A 841 -16.41 10.43 25.54
C ASP A 841 -17.45 11.31 24.82
N LEU A 842 -17.84 10.91 23.62
CA LEU A 842 -18.87 11.53 22.79
C LEU A 842 -20.17 10.74 22.85
N ALA A 843 -21.30 11.45 22.83
CA ALA A 843 -22.62 10.85 22.73
C ALA A 843 -23.01 10.62 21.26
N ALA A 844 -23.52 9.44 20.95
CA ALA A 844 -24.11 9.16 19.64
C ALA A 844 -25.46 9.88 19.48
N VAL A 845 -25.65 10.56 18.35
CA VAL A 845 -26.87 11.30 18.03
C VAL A 845 -27.38 10.89 16.66
N GLY A 846 -28.71 10.76 16.54
CA GLY A 846 -29.36 10.44 15.27
C GLY A 846 -29.12 8.99 14.84
N SER A 847 -28.79 8.79 13.56
CA SER A 847 -28.61 7.48 12.93
C SER A 847 -27.20 6.87 13.08
N ALA A 848 -26.34 7.43 13.92
CA ALA A 848 -24.98 6.91 14.13
C ALA A 848 -25.01 5.44 14.56
N GLY A 849 -24.33 4.57 13.79
CA GLY A 849 -24.32 3.13 13.96
C GLY A 849 -22.91 2.53 14.08
N VAL A 850 -22.86 1.21 14.20
CA VAL A 850 -21.62 0.42 14.25
C VAL A 850 -21.55 -0.46 13.00
N SER A 851 -20.43 -0.37 12.28
CA SER A 851 -20.04 -1.37 11.29
C SER A 851 -19.15 -2.42 11.94
N VAL A 852 -19.39 -3.70 11.67
CA VAL A 852 -18.53 -4.81 12.11
C VAL A 852 -17.35 -5.05 11.16
N THR A 853 -17.28 -4.30 10.07
CA THR A 853 -16.20 -4.33 9.07
C THR A 853 -15.65 -2.92 8.92
N GLY A 854 -14.89 -2.47 9.92
CA GLY A 854 -14.10 -1.24 9.89
C GLY A 854 -12.82 -1.40 9.09
N ARG A 855 -12.01 -0.33 9.03
CA ARG A 855 -10.64 -0.46 8.53
C ARG A 855 -9.80 -1.30 9.49
N ARG A 856 -10.06 -1.16 10.80
CA ARG A 856 -9.49 -1.96 11.87
C ARG A 856 -10.62 -2.34 12.79
N GLY A 857 -10.93 -3.64 12.89
CA GLY A 857 -12.04 -4.10 13.71
C GLY A 857 -13.37 -3.49 13.28
N LYS A 858 -13.93 -2.63 14.13
CA LYS A 858 -15.25 -1.99 13.92
C LYS A 858 -15.09 -0.54 13.47
N ALA A 859 -16.15 0.06 12.95
CA ALA A 859 -16.14 1.47 12.57
C ALA A 859 -17.45 2.19 12.92
N LEU A 860 -17.38 3.51 13.02
CA LEU A 860 -18.53 4.38 13.07
C LEU A 860 -19.23 4.39 11.71
N ASP A 861 -20.48 3.95 11.66
CA ASP A 861 -21.30 3.97 10.45
C ASP A 861 -22.24 5.18 10.43
N LEU A 862 -21.98 6.11 9.50
CA LEU A 862 -22.79 7.29 9.21
C LEU A 862 -23.40 7.22 7.80
N SER A 863 -23.47 6.03 7.19
CA SER A 863 -23.94 5.84 5.81
C SER A 863 -25.44 6.05 5.61
N GLY A 864 -26.22 6.12 6.71
CA GLY A 864 -27.67 6.27 6.70
C GLY A 864 -28.17 7.50 5.93
N ALA A 865 -29.42 7.40 5.42
CA ALA A 865 -30.09 8.49 4.71
C ALA A 865 -30.55 9.64 5.63
N THR A 866 -30.53 9.43 6.94
CA THR A 866 -30.83 10.44 7.97
C THR A 866 -29.55 10.82 8.71
N LEU A 867 -29.54 12.00 9.33
CA LEU A 867 -28.38 12.54 10.05
C LEU A 867 -27.97 11.65 11.24
N GLY A 868 -26.69 11.28 11.29
CA GLY A 868 -26.03 10.59 12.40
C GLY A 868 -24.66 11.20 12.67
N TYR A 869 -24.27 11.36 13.93
CA TYR A 869 -22.98 11.95 14.33
C TYR A 869 -22.67 11.65 15.82
N LEU A 870 -21.44 11.95 16.23
CA LEU A 870 -21.04 11.93 17.64
C LEU A 870 -20.84 13.36 18.15
N ALA A 871 -21.25 13.64 19.39
CA ALA A 871 -21.26 14.97 19.98
C ALA A 871 -20.73 15.01 21.41
N TRP A 872 -19.93 16.03 21.70
CA TRP A 872 -19.58 16.37 23.07
C TRP A 872 -20.74 17.09 23.74
N THR A 873 -21.30 16.51 24.80
CA THR A 873 -22.50 17.04 25.47
C THR A 873 -22.21 17.75 26.79
N ASN A 874 -20.94 17.84 27.20
CA ASN A 874 -20.57 18.53 28.44
C ASN A 874 -20.46 20.04 28.18
N SER A 875 -20.97 20.85 29.11
CA SER A 875 -20.90 22.31 29.04
C SER A 875 -19.49 22.88 29.21
N VAL A 876 -18.52 22.06 29.60
CA VAL A 876 -17.11 22.44 29.76
C VAL A 876 -16.31 21.97 28.55
N PHE A 877 -15.51 22.88 27.96
CA PHE A 877 -14.62 22.56 26.84
C PHE A 877 -13.57 21.51 27.27
N PRO A 878 -13.25 20.49 26.44
CA PRO A 878 -12.25 19.50 26.79
C PRO A 878 -10.88 20.16 27.04
N GLU A 879 -10.34 20.01 28.24
CA GLU A 879 -9.20 20.81 28.74
C GLU A 879 -7.94 20.75 27.87
N PHE A 880 -7.62 19.58 27.31
CA PHE A 880 -6.44 19.36 26.49
C PHE A 880 -6.67 19.53 24.98
N MET A 881 -7.89 19.86 24.55
CA MET A 881 -8.17 20.12 23.14
C MET A 881 -7.40 21.37 22.65
N PRO A 882 -6.70 21.29 21.49
CA PRO A 882 -5.90 22.41 21.00
C PRO A 882 -6.74 23.67 20.80
N THR A 883 -6.25 24.80 21.33
CA THR A 883 -6.89 26.13 21.25
C THR A 883 -5.89 27.20 20.81
N GLY A 884 -6.38 28.39 20.45
CA GLY A 884 -5.54 29.48 19.97
C GLY A 884 -4.74 29.09 18.74
N ASN A 885 -3.43 29.37 18.76
CA ASN A 885 -2.48 29.06 17.69
C ASN A 885 -1.61 27.81 18.00
N GLN A 886 -2.05 26.94 18.90
CA GLN A 886 -1.29 25.75 19.30
C GLN A 886 -1.08 24.80 18.12
N ALA A 887 0.07 24.12 18.09
CA ALA A 887 0.32 23.06 17.13
C ALA A 887 -0.64 21.88 17.38
N MET A 888 -1.07 21.20 16.32
CA MET A 888 -1.99 20.07 16.41
C MET A 888 -1.87 19.14 15.22
N THR A 889 -2.38 17.92 15.38
CA THR A 889 -2.61 16.97 14.30
C THR A 889 -3.95 16.28 14.51
N VAL A 890 -4.73 16.11 13.45
CA VAL A 890 -5.90 15.22 13.44
C VAL A 890 -5.74 14.18 12.34
N SER A 891 -6.08 12.93 12.63
CA SER A 891 -6.02 11.81 11.69
C SER A 891 -7.29 10.97 11.75
N ALA A 892 -7.71 10.39 10.62
CA ALA A 892 -8.85 9.47 10.56
C ALA A 892 -8.77 8.56 9.33
N TRP A 893 -9.33 7.36 9.44
CA TRP A 893 -9.72 6.54 8.29
C TRP A 893 -11.18 6.83 7.90
N ILE A 894 -11.46 6.94 6.61
CA ILE A 894 -12.79 7.24 6.07
C ILE A 894 -13.15 6.36 4.88
N ASN A 895 -14.43 5.99 4.76
CA ASN A 895 -15.00 5.28 3.62
C ASN A 895 -16.30 5.99 3.20
N PRO A 896 -16.20 7.04 2.37
CA PRO A 896 -17.36 7.80 1.90
C PRO A 896 -18.31 6.92 1.08
N VAL A 897 -19.61 7.23 1.10
CA VAL A 897 -20.56 6.65 0.13
C VAL A 897 -20.37 7.29 -1.26
N THR A 898 -20.81 6.61 -2.32
CA THR A 898 -20.69 7.03 -3.75
C THR A 898 -21.42 8.32 -4.14
N ASP A 899 -22.08 8.97 -3.18
CA ASP A 899 -22.83 10.23 -3.31
C ASP A 899 -22.69 11.05 -2.03
N ALA A 900 -21.53 10.94 -1.35
CA ALA A 900 -21.30 11.61 -0.08
C ALA A 900 -21.51 13.12 -0.25
N ASP A 901 -22.11 13.75 0.76
CA ASP A 901 -22.25 15.20 0.75
C ASP A 901 -20.86 15.81 0.69
N THR A 902 -20.62 16.59 -0.35
CA THR A 902 -19.33 17.20 -0.64
C THR A 902 -18.96 18.30 0.35
N ASP A 903 -19.74 18.55 1.39
CA ASP A 903 -19.39 19.39 2.54
C ASP A 903 -19.38 18.61 3.88
N GLY A 904 -19.38 17.28 3.84
CA GLY A 904 -19.44 16.41 5.02
C GLY A 904 -18.23 16.60 5.95
N SER A 905 -18.50 16.91 7.23
CA SER A 905 -17.48 17.09 8.28
C SER A 905 -17.06 15.75 8.87
N ILE A 906 -15.75 15.49 8.91
CA ILE A 906 -15.16 14.30 9.54
C ILE A 906 -14.95 14.59 11.03
N VAL A 907 -14.22 15.67 11.35
CA VAL A 907 -13.98 16.14 12.73
C VAL A 907 -14.08 17.66 12.78
N PHE A 908 -14.75 18.20 13.81
CA PHE A 908 -14.90 19.63 14.05
C PHE A 908 -14.75 19.96 15.53
N TRP A 909 -13.97 20.99 15.88
CA TRP A 909 -14.10 21.67 17.17
C TRP A 909 -13.77 23.17 17.12
N GLY A 910 -14.40 23.94 18.00
CA GLY A 910 -14.21 25.39 18.13
C GLY A 910 -15.53 26.16 18.11
N ASP A 911 -15.46 27.47 17.87
CA ASP A 911 -16.62 28.36 18.00
C ASP A 911 -17.66 28.13 16.89
N GLU A 912 -18.93 27.96 17.28
CA GLU A 912 -20.06 27.70 16.38
C GLU A 912 -20.84 28.94 15.94
N ASN A 913 -20.67 30.07 16.64
CA ASN A 913 -21.54 31.25 16.54
C ASN A 913 -20.96 32.40 15.68
N VAL A 914 -19.75 32.26 15.13
CA VAL A 914 -19.10 33.32 14.34
C VAL A 914 -19.39 33.16 12.84
N PRO A 915 -20.03 34.16 12.19
CA PRO A 915 -20.16 34.19 10.73
C PRO A 915 -18.75 34.31 10.14
N TYR A 916 -18.36 33.34 9.30
CA TYR A 916 -17.03 33.26 8.68
C TYR A 916 -15.89 32.88 9.66
N TYR A 917 -16.01 31.68 10.24
CA TYR A 917 -14.98 30.64 10.41
C TYR A 917 -13.70 30.89 11.25
N LYS A 918 -13.39 32.09 11.73
CA LYS A 918 -12.06 32.42 12.31
C LYS A 918 -11.58 31.64 13.56
N SER A 919 -12.34 30.68 14.10
CA SER A 919 -12.06 30.10 15.42
C SER A 919 -12.35 28.60 15.59
N CYS A 920 -12.10 27.79 14.56
CA CYS A 920 -12.29 26.32 14.63
C CYS A 920 -11.20 25.52 13.93
N HIS A 921 -11.06 24.25 14.34
CA HIS A 921 -10.42 23.21 13.54
C HIS A 921 -11.51 22.37 12.86
N LEU A 922 -11.40 22.22 11.54
CA LEU A 922 -12.34 21.47 10.71
C LEU A 922 -11.58 20.60 9.71
N LEU A 923 -11.88 19.31 9.72
CA LEU A 923 -11.50 18.32 8.72
C LEU A 923 -12.78 17.87 7.98
N ARG A 924 -12.88 18.08 6.66
CA ARG A 924 -14.11 17.83 5.87
C ARG A 924 -13.85 17.40 4.42
N LEU A 925 -14.91 17.07 3.69
CA LEU A 925 -14.98 17.00 2.23
C LEU A 925 -15.33 18.40 1.62
N ARG A 926 -15.01 18.71 0.34
CA ARG A 926 -15.32 20.02 -0.31
C ARG A 926 -15.90 19.89 -1.75
N GLY A 927 -16.93 20.67 -2.12
CA GLY A 927 -17.82 20.39 -3.26
C GLY A 927 -18.15 21.44 -4.33
N ASP A 928 -17.33 22.46 -4.57
CA ASP A 928 -17.68 23.58 -5.47
C ASP A 928 -17.75 23.21 -6.98
N PHE A 929 -17.45 21.96 -7.35
CA PHE A 929 -17.44 21.50 -8.74
C PHE A 929 -18.28 20.23 -8.90
N ALA A 930 -18.97 20.10 -10.05
CA ALA A 930 -19.92 19.02 -10.37
C ALA A 930 -19.31 17.59 -10.48
N SER A 931 -18.09 17.39 -9.96
CA SER A 931 -17.27 16.19 -10.14
C SER A 931 -16.73 15.57 -8.85
N GLY A 932 -17.28 15.87 -7.66
CA GLY A 932 -16.99 15.09 -6.44
C GLY A 932 -15.51 15.02 -6.02
N ARG A 933 -14.92 16.16 -5.63
CA ARG A 933 -13.59 16.19 -4.98
C ARG A 933 -13.74 15.95 -3.47
N MET A 934 -12.75 15.34 -2.82
CA MET A 934 -12.54 15.57 -1.38
C MET A 934 -11.50 16.67 -1.21
N GLY A 935 -11.67 17.51 -0.19
CA GLY A 935 -10.71 18.56 0.12
C GLY A 935 -10.82 18.89 1.60
N ILE A 936 -9.71 18.81 2.30
CA ILE A 936 -9.67 19.16 3.72
C ILE A 936 -9.58 20.67 3.80
N SER A 937 -10.61 21.27 4.37
CA SER A 937 -10.72 22.72 4.45
C SER A 937 -10.47 23.15 5.89
N TYR A 938 -9.28 23.69 6.14
CA TYR A 938 -9.02 24.51 7.32
C TYR A 938 -9.73 25.85 7.14
N THR A 939 -11.06 25.89 7.25
CA THR A 939 -11.78 27.15 7.06
C THR A 939 -11.61 28.03 8.28
N ASP A 940 -11.00 29.18 8.05
CA ASP A 940 -11.11 30.35 8.91
C ASP A 940 -11.75 31.58 8.21
N GLY A 941 -12.30 31.36 7.02
CA GLY A 941 -13.27 32.29 6.43
C GLY A 941 -12.74 33.29 5.41
N THR A 942 -11.50 33.14 4.96
CA THR A 942 -11.02 33.78 3.72
C THR A 942 -10.22 32.82 2.84
N LEU A 943 -10.42 32.93 1.53
CA LEU A 943 -9.64 32.21 0.51
C LEU A 943 -8.16 32.64 0.51
N PRO A 944 -7.20 31.73 0.20
CA PRO A 944 -7.43 30.32 -0.11
C PRO A 944 -7.28 29.39 1.12
N ASN A 945 -8.18 28.43 1.21
CA ASN A 945 -8.00 27.22 2.02
C ASN A 945 -6.78 26.44 1.48
N LEU A 946 -6.19 25.58 2.32
CA LEU A 946 -5.18 24.66 1.82
C LEU A 946 -5.86 23.48 1.11
N GLU A 947 -5.76 23.41 -0.21
CA GLU A 947 -6.51 22.45 -1.04
C GLU A 947 -5.63 21.87 -2.16
N SER A 948 -6.04 20.72 -2.70
CA SER A 948 -5.35 20.05 -3.80
C SER A 948 -6.34 19.46 -4.80
N ASP A 949 -6.03 19.63 -6.08
CA ASP A 949 -6.77 19.07 -7.22
C ASP A 949 -6.47 17.57 -7.43
N ALA A 950 -5.50 17.00 -6.71
CA ALA A 950 -5.05 15.61 -6.81
C ALA A 950 -6.06 14.56 -6.32
N ILE A 951 -7.29 14.97 -6.01
CA ILE A 951 -8.26 14.26 -5.16
C ILE A 951 -9.62 14.07 -5.89
N ASN A 952 -9.61 13.91 -7.22
CA ASN A 952 -10.81 13.54 -7.97
C ASN A 952 -11.05 12.01 -7.83
N GLY A 953 -12.22 11.57 -7.35
CA GLY A 953 -12.63 10.15 -7.46
C GLY A 953 -12.66 9.31 -6.18
N LEU A 954 -12.89 9.90 -5.00
CA LEU A 954 -13.05 9.17 -3.73
C LEU A 954 -14.43 8.52 -3.52
N ASP A 955 -15.17 8.37 -4.61
CA ASP A 955 -16.29 7.44 -4.68
C ASP A 955 -15.77 6.01 -4.57
N ARG A 956 -16.65 5.06 -4.24
CA ARG A 956 -16.35 3.61 -4.23
C ARG A 956 -16.09 3.04 -5.64
N GLY A 957 -15.31 3.72 -6.48
CA GLY A 957 -14.96 3.32 -7.84
C GLY A 957 -14.23 1.98 -7.85
N ILE A 958 -14.92 0.93 -8.33
CA ILE A 958 -14.49 -0.38 -8.84
C ILE A 958 -13.34 -1.16 -8.14
N SER A 959 -12.84 -0.70 -7.00
CA SER A 959 -11.77 -1.33 -6.22
C SER A 959 -12.34 -1.92 -4.92
N PRO A 960 -11.88 -3.10 -4.44
CA PRO A 960 -12.55 -3.82 -3.34
C PRO A 960 -12.54 -3.19 -1.94
N GLU A 961 -11.88 -2.04 -1.68
CA GLU A 961 -11.72 -1.56 -0.28
C GLU A 961 -12.31 -0.18 0.09
N GLY A 962 -12.46 0.81 -0.80
CA GLY A 962 -13.17 2.06 -0.50
C GLY A 962 -12.78 2.86 0.77
N TRP A 963 -11.65 2.56 1.42
CA TRP A 963 -11.14 3.21 2.65
C TRP A 963 -9.91 4.09 2.34
N HIS A 964 -9.85 5.27 2.94
CA HIS A 964 -8.75 6.22 2.81
C HIS A 964 -8.33 6.78 4.16
N HIS A 965 -7.04 7.01 4.36
CA HIS A 965 -6.50 7.68 5.54
C HIS A 965 -6.28 9.16 5.24
N VAL A 966 -6.79 10.02 6.12
CA VAL A 966 -6.64 11.46 6.02
C VAL A 966 -5.97 12.01 7.27
N ALA A 967 -4.97 12.88 7.09
CA ALA A 967 -4.32 13.55 8.21
C ALA A 967 -4.08 15.03 7.92
N ALA A 968 -4.34 15.86 8.92
CA ALA A 968 -4.18 17.31 8.87
C ALA A 968 -3.23 17.74 9.98
N VAL A 969 -2.10 18.35 9.61
CA VAL A 969 -1.04 18.78 10.54
C VAL A 969 -0.98 20.31 10.58
N TYR A 970 -0.89 20.87 11.78
CA TYR A 970 -0.65 22.29 12.02
C TYR A 970 0.53 22.51 12.98
N ALA A 971 1.56 23.21 12.52
CA ALA A 971 2.79 23.50 13.28
C ALA A 971 2.91 24.99 13.64
N GLY A 972 1.86 25.56 14.25
CA GLY A 972 1.87 26.94 14.77
C GLY A 972 2.11 28.04 13.72
N GLY A 973 1.89 27.74 12.45
CA GLY A 973 2.28 28.60 11.33
C GLY A 973 2.25 27.89 9.97
N ARG A 974 2.59 26.60 9.96
CA ARG A 974 2.57 25.74 8.77
C ARG A 974 1.40 24.76 8.83
N ARG A 975 0.69 24.58 7.72
CA ARG A 975 -0.39 23.60 7.54
C ARG A 975 0.01 22.60 6.47
N GLU A 976 -0.24 21.33 6.72
CA GLU A 976 0.05 20.25 5.77
C GLU A 976 -1.08 19.24 5.73
N LEU A 977 -1.32 18.74 4.52
CA LEU A 977 -2.39 17.81 4.26
C LEU A 977 -1.91 16.50 3.68
N TYR A 978 -2.38 15.41 4.26
CA TYR A 978 -2.03 14.07 3.85
C TYR A 978 -3.27 13.25 3.47
N LEU A 979 -3.20 12.57 2.33
CA LEU A 979 -4.15 11.55 1.89
C LEU A 979 -3.36 10.27 1.63
N ASP A 980 -3.76 9.17 2.27
CA ASP A 980 -3.09 7.88 2.21
C ASP A 980 -1.58 8.00 2.45
N GLY A 981 -1.22 8.89 3.40
CA GLY A 981 0.17 9.17 3.75
C GLY A 981 0.91 10.12 2.81
N VAL A 982 0.40 10.42 1.61
CA VAL A 982 1.00 11.36 0.67
C VAL A 982 0.67 12.79 1.05
N LYS A 983 1.67 13.67 1.12
CA LYS A 983 1.41 15.11 1.28
C LYS A 983 0.78 15.67 0.01
N VAL A 984 -0.52 15.91 0.03
CA VAL A 984 -1.29 16.40 -1.12
C VAL A 984 -1.36 17.93 -1.17
N ALA A 985 -1.12 18.62 -0.06
CA ALA A 985 -1.11 20.08 0.00
C ALA A 985 -0.22 20.61 1.15
N GLU A 986 0.40 21.77 0.97
CA GLU A 986 1.05 22.53 2.05
C GLU A 986 0.81 24.05 1.95
N GLY A 987 0.80 24.74 3.09
CA GLY A 987 0.63 26.19 3.13
C GLY A 987 1.04 26.80 4.46
N PHE A 988 1.10 28.13 4.50
CA PHE A 988 1.48 28.89 5.68
C PHE A 988 0.37 29.85 6.11
N ARG A 989 0.24 30.05 7.41
CA ARG A 989 -0.66 31.01 8.01
C ARG A 989 -0.23 31.38 9.42
N SER A 990 -0.17 32.68 9.70
CA SER A 990 0.14 33.22 11.02
C SER A 990 -1.02 34.08 11.51
N ASP A 991 -1.89 33.56 12.41
CA ASP A 991 -3.05 34.24 13.06
C ASP A 991 -4.27 33.33 13.34
N LEU A 992 -4.15 31.99 13.31
CA LEU A 992 -5.27 31.12 13.68
C LEU A 992 -5.55 31.22 15.19
N GLU A 993 -6.80 31.50 15.58
CA GLU A 993 -7.22 31.58 16.98
C GLU A 993 -8.47 30.74 17.23
N VAL A 994 -8.29 29.49 17.68
CA VAL A 994 -9.41 28.61 18.07
C VAL A 994 -9.94 28.99 19.45
N ALA A 995 -11.22 29.35 19.53
CA ALA A 995 -11.88 29.83 20.73
C ALA A 995 -12.63 28.71 21.47
N LYS A 996 -12.76 28.87 22.80
CA LYS A 996 -13.39 27.89 23.71
C LYS A 996 -14.67 28.37 24.39
N GLU A 997 -15.10 29.61 24.13
CA GLU A 997 -16.17 30.27 24.90
C GLU A 997 -17.59 29.99 24.35
N SER A 998 -17.72 29.61 23.07
CA SER A 998 -18.98 29.25 22.41
C SER A 998 -18.77 28.05 21.49
N PHE A 999 -18.36 26.93 22.09
CA PHE A 999 -17.73 25.82 21.39
C PHE A 999 -18.68 24.66 21.07
N SER A 1000 -18.32 23.90 20.05
CA SER A 1000 -18.86 22.58 19.75
C SER A 1000 -17.73 21.60 19.45
N PHE A 1001 -17.95 20.30 19.68
CA PHE A 1001 -17.04 19.21 19.27
C PHE A 1001 -17.84 18.04 18.70
N TYR A 1002 -17.61 17.75 17.42
CA TYR A 1002 -18.33 16.74 16.65
C TYR A 1002 -17.41 15.83 15.85
N ILE A 1003 -17.84 14.57 15.70
CA ILE A 1003 -17.38 13.67 14.64
C ILE A 1003 -18.56 13.39 13.72
N GLY A 1004 -18.38 13.58 12.42
CA GLY A 1004 -19.41 13.34 11.40
C GLY A 1004 -20.32 14.52 11.07
N ARG A 1005 -20.20 15.66 11.77
CA ARG A 1005 -21.11 16.82 11.61
C ARG A 1005 -20.43 18.18 11.78
N LYS A 1006 -21.07 19.21 11.22
CA LYS A 1006 -20.86 20.65 11.49
C LYS A 1006 -22.18 21.31 11.95
N GLU A 1007 -22.13 22.22 12.92
CA GLU A 1007 -23.29 22.91 13.52
C GLU A 1007 -24.09 23.76 12.51
N THR A 1008 -23.39 24.63 11.78
CA THR A 1008 -23.99 25.80 11.10
C THR A 1008 -24.72 25.50 9.79
N LEU A 1009 -24.61 24.28 9.27
CA LEU A 1009 -25.39 23.77 8.15
C LEU A 1009 -26.01 22.42 8.56
N PRO A 1010 -27.18 22.40 9.23
CA PRO A 1010 -27.76 21.19 9.82
C PRO A 1010 -28.13 20.09 8.80
N ASN A 1011 -28.02 20.38 7.51
CA ASN A 1011 -28.19 19.45 6.40
C ASN A 1011 -26.87 18.94 5.78
N LYS A 1012 -25.71 19.25 6.37
CA LYS A 1012 -24.37 18.86 5.87
C LYS A 1012 -23.66 17.96 6.90
N TRP A 1013 -23.54 16.68 6.60
CA TRP A 1013 -22.89 15.68 7.45
C TRP A 1013 -22.07 14.70 6.61
N PHE A 1014 -21.09 14.06 7.23
CA PHE A 1014 -20.33 13.01 6.56
C PHE A 1014 -21.22 11.78 6.37
N ARG A 1015 -21.30 11.28 5.14
CA ARG A 1015 -22.00 10.05 4.79
C ARG A 1015 -20.99 8.98 4.39
N GLY A 1016 -20.85 7.96 5.21
CA GLY A 1016 -19.85 6.92 5.05
C GLY A 1016 -19.48 6.27 6.37
N MET A 1017 -18.43 5.47 6.37
CA MET A 1017 -17.84 4.93 7.60
C MET A 1017 -16.61 5.76 8.00
N ILE A 1018 -16.38 5.92 9.31
CA ILE A 1018 -15.20 6.57 9.89
C ILE A 1018 -14.56 5.61 10.89
N ASP A 1019 -13.23 5.54 10.89
CA ASP A 1019 -12.47 4.67 11.78
C ASP A 1019 -11.20 5.37 12.31
N GLU A 1020 -10.72 4.95 13.48
CA GLU A 1020 -9.47 5.38 14.14
C GLU A 1020 -9.24 6.91 14.10
N VAL A 1021 -10.17 7.69 14.67
CA VAL A 1021 -10.02 9.15 14.79
C VAL A 1021 -9.06 9.47 15.92
N GLU A 1022 -8.00 10.22 15.63
CA GLU A 1022 -6.96 10.58 16.61
C GLU A 1022 -6.65 12.08 16.57
N ILE A 1023 -6.55 12.70 17.74
CA ILE A 1023 -6.24 14.13 17.91
C ILE A 1023 -5.00 14.29 18.79
N TYR A 1024 -4.02 15.05 18.31
CA TYR A 1024 -2.78 15.36 19.01
C TYR A 1024 -2.62 16.86 19.24
N ASN A 1025 -2.06 17.27 20.38
CA ASN A 1025 -1.73 18.66 20.70
C ASN A 1025 -0.33 19.08 20.22
N ARG A 1026 0.16 18.43 19.16
CA ARG A 1026 1.43 18.72 18.50
C ARG A 1026 1.34 18.48 17.00
N ALA A 1027 2.25 19.08 16.25
CA ALA A 1027 2.48 18.71 14.86
C ALA A 1027 3.21 17.37 14.79
N LEU A 1028 2.62 16.39 14.10
CA LEU A 1028 3.30 15.15 13.74
C LEU A 1028 4.18 15.38 12.51
N SER A 1029 5.34 14.76 12.49
CA SER A 1029 6.17 14.65 11.29
C SER A 1029 5.52 13.75 10.23
N HIS A 1030 5.95 13.86 8.98
CA HIS A 1030 5.49 12.97 7.91
C HIS A 1030 5.70 11.49 8.25
N ALA A 1031 6.81 11.13 8.89
CA ALA A 1031 7.08 9.76 9.33
C ALA A 1031 6.03 9.26 10.35
N GLU A 1032 5.66 10.10 11.31
CA GLU A 1032 4.62 9.80 12.31
C GLU A 1032 3.23 9.72 11.68
N VAL A 1033 2.92 10.55 10.66
CA VAL A 1033 1.67 10.43 9.88
C VAL A 1033 1.62 9.09 9.12
N LEU A 1034 2.76 8.63 8.59
CA LEU A 1034 2.86 7.32 7.96
C LEU A 1034 2.71 6.18 8.98
N GLU A 1035 3.08 6.37 10.24
CA GLU A 1035 2.79 5.41 11.31
C GLU A 1035 1.29 5.32 11.61
N LEU A 1036 0.57 6.46 11.67
CA LEU A 1036 -0.87 6.46 11.86
C LEU A 1036 -1.61 5.73 10.73
N LEU A 1037 -1.17 6.00 9.49
CA LEU A 1037 -1.64 5.31 8.29
C LEU A 1037 -1.42 3.80 8.43
N ARG A 1038 -0.18 3.33 8.60
CA ARG A 1038 0.13 1.90 8.66
C ARG A 1038 -0.57 1.17 9.81
N GLY A 1039 -0.92 1.92 10.85
CA GLY A 1039 -1.23 1.48 12.20
C GLY A 1039 -1.63 0.02 12.39
N GLY A 1040 -0.83 -0.61 13.22
CA GLY A 1040 -1.20 -1.68 14.12
C GLY A 1040 -0.35 -1.46 15.37
N ALA A 1041 -0.84 -1.82 16.55
CA ALA A 1041 0.08 -2.11 17.65
C ALA A 1041 0.97 -3.32 17.30
N ASP A 1042 0.47 -4.16 16.38
CA ASP A 1042 1.01 -5.45 15.98
C ASP A 1042 1.40 -5.44 14.49
N ILE A 1043 2.53 -6.09 14.15
CA ILE A 1043 2.95 -6.28 12.76
C ILE A 1043 2.10 -7.37 12.12
N LEU A 1044 2.01 -8.54 12.75
CA LEU A 1044 1.09 -9.60 12.31
C LEU A 1044 -0.34 -9.32 12.84
N PRO A 1045 -1.38 -9.81 12.15
CA PRO A 1045 -2.76 -9.70 12.62
C PRO A 1045 -2.94 -10.37 13.98
N ALA A 1046 -3.45 -9.63 14.97
CA ALA A 1046 -3.60 -10.12 16.35
C ALA A 1046 -4.50 -11.36 16.46
N ASP A 1047 -5.49 -11.48 15.57
CA ASP A 1047 -6.42 -12.62 15.51
C ASP A 1047 -5.88 -13.82 14.72
N SER A 1048 -4.66 -13.74 14.19
CA SER A 1048 -4.03 -14.83 13.43
C SER A 1048 -3.15 -15.73 14.32
N ALA A 1049 -3.08 -17.01 13.98
CA ALA A 1049 -2.12 -17.93 14.58
C ALA A 1049 -0.72 -17.72 13.99
N LEU A 1050 0.31 -17.85 14.84
CA LEU A 1050 1.73 -17.90 14.44
C LEU A 1050 2.24 -19.35 14.59
N ASN A 1051 2.56 -19.98 13.46
CA ASN A 1051 3.06 -21.35 13.40
C ASN A 1051 4.53 -21.36 12.98
N VAL A 1052 5.43 -21.84 13.85
CA VAL A 1052 6.88 -21.85 13.59
C VAL A 1052 7.41 -23.28 13.49
N ALA A 1053 7.80 -23.71 12.29
CA ALA A 1053 8.33 -25.05 12.04
C ALA A 1053 9.73 -25.26 12.66
N GLY A 1054 10.13 -26.51 12.87
CA GLY A 1054 11.34 -26.87 13.64
C GLY A 1054 12.65 -26.25 13.15
N ASP A 1055 12.83 -26.10 11.84
CA ASP A 1055 14.03 -25.51 11.23
C ASP A 1055 13.88 -24.00 10.97
N ALA A 1056 12.84 -23.38 11.51
CA ALA A 1056 12.52 -21.98 11.28
C ALA A 1056 12.67 -21.15 12.56
N SER A 1057 12.84 -19.83 12.37
CA SER A 1057 12.97 -18.88 13.47
C SER A 1057 12.15 -17.61 13.24
N VAL A 1058 11.59 -17.08 14.32
CA VAL A 1058 10.93 -15.77 14.35
C VAL A 1058 11.65 -14.89 15.37
N GLU A 1059 12.03 -13.68 14.99
CA GLU A 1059 12.59 -12.69 15.90
C GLU A 1059 11.59 -11.55 16.13
N ILE A 1060 11.22 -11.32 17.38
CA ILE A 1060 10.46 -10.15 17.81
C ILE A 1060 11.48 -9.08 18.20
N GLN A 1061 11.72 -8.16 17.29
CA GLN A 1061 12.71 -7.10 17.42
C GLN A 1061 11.98 -5.80 17.71
N ASP A 1062 12.31 -5.14 18.81
CA ASP A 1062 11.86 -3.79 19.20
C ASP A 1062 10.34 -3.48 19.22
N VAL A 1063 9.47 -4.42 18.87
CA VAL A 1063 8.01 -4.24 18.81
C VAL A 1063 7.26 -4.99 19.90
N ALA A 1064 6.04 -4.52 20.19
CA ALA A 1064 5.01 -5.36 20.80
C ALA A 1064 4.23 -6.09 19.69
N GLN A 1065 3.97 -7.38 19.88
CA GLN A 1065 3.24 -8.21 18.93
C GLN A 1065 2.22 -9.07 19.68
N ARG A 1066 0.98 -9.09 19.19
CA ARG A 1066 -0.09 -9.99 19.64
C ARG A 1066 -0.41 -11.04 18.59
N VAL A 1067 -0.73 -12.26 19.01
CA VAL A 1067 -1.17 -13.34 18.13
C VAL A 1067 -2.25 -14.18 18.81
N ALA A 1068 -3.17 -14.78 18.05
CA ALA A 1068 -4.27 -15.57 18.60
C ALA A 1068 -3.81 -16.92 19.15
N ALA A 1069 -2.71 -17.45 18.61
CA ALA A 1069 -2.09 -18.69 19.04
C ALA A 1069 -0.62 -18.71 18.67
N LEU A 1070 0.20 -19.36 19.50
CA LEU A 1070 1.60 -19.69 19.17
C LEU A 1070 1.74 -21.21 19.10
N ASN A 1071 2.15 -21.74 17.94
CA ASN A 1071 2.33 -23.17 17.70
C ASN A 1071 3.66 -23.51 17.03
N GLY A 1072 4.04 -24.79 17.12
CA GLY A 1072 5.16 -25.36 16.38
C GLY A 1072 6.35 -25.75 17.24
N SER A 1073 7.51 -25.94 16.62
CA SER A 1073 8.72 -26.51 17.24
C SER A 1073 10.01 -25.73 16.93
N GLY A 1074 9.93 -24.62 16.20
CA GLY A 1074 11.08 -23.78 15.87
C GLY A 1074 11.54 -22.88 17.02
N THR A 1075 12.22 -21.78 16.67
CA THR A 1075 12.71 -20.81 17.67
C THR A 1075 11.96 -19.48 17.58
N VAL A 1076 11.51 -18.94 18.70
CA VAL A 1076 11.06 -17.54 18.81
C VAL A 1076 12.07 -16.78 19.67
N SER A 1077 12.79 -15.84 19.08
CA SER A 1077 13.78 -15.01 19.76
C SER A 1077 13.30 -13.59 19.99
N PHE A 1078 13.77 -12.97 21.06
CA PHE A 1078 13.45 -11.60 21.44
C PHE A 1078 14.70 -10.73 21.39
N ARG A 1079 14.55 -9.53 20.82
CA ARG A 1079 15.58 -8.48 20.83
C ARG A 1079 14.91 -7.15 21.23
N LEU A 1080 14.64 -7.03 22.53
CA LEU A 1080 13.89 -5.93 23.15
C LEU A 1080 12.42 -5.84 22.70
N GLY A 1081 11.87 -6.92 22.15
CA GLY A 1081 10.48 -7.03 21.74
C GLY A 1081 9.60 -7.73 22.78
N MET A 1082 8.29 -7.64 22.59
CA MET A 1082 7.27 -8.33 23.40
C MET A 1082 6.35 -9.17 22.52
N LEU A 1083 6.07 -10.41 22.89
CA LEU A 1083 5.05 -11.26 22.26
C LEU A 1083 3.95 -11.58 23.26
N THR A 1084 2.69 -11.32 22.89
CA THR A 1084 1.51 -11.65 23.69
C THR A 1084 0.61 -12.61 22.93
N VAL A 1085 0.27 -13.74 23.54
CA VAL A 1085 -0.75 -14.66 23.01
C VAL A 1085 -2.12 -14.29 23.62
N VAL A 1086 -3.12 -14.06 22.78
CA VAL A 1086 -4.48 -13.66 23.16
C VAL A 1086 -5.52 -14.64 22.61
N GLY A 1087 -6.72 -14.69 23.19
CA GLY A 1087 -7.85 -15.41 22.59
C GLY A 1087 -7.74 -16.94 22.66
N GLN A 1088 -7.29 -17.61 21.59
CA GLN A 1088 -7.38 -19.07 21.47
C GLN A 1088 -6.29 -19.80 22.29
N GLY A 1089 -5.04 -19.33 22.20
CA GLY A 1089 -3.88 -20.06 22.72
C GLY A 1089 -3.48 -21.24 21.83
N GLY A 1090 -2.31 -21.82 22.08
CA GLY A 1090 -1.73 -22.89 21.26
C GLY A 1090 -0.79 -23.82 22.02
N SER A 1091 -0.06 -24.65 21.27
CA SER A 1091 0.97 -25.54 21.82
C SER A 1091 2.29 -25.36 21.08
N PHE A 1092 3.30 -24.87 21.80
CA PHE A 1092 4.62 -24.57 21.28
C PHE A 1092 5.68 -25.45 21.94
N ALA A 1093 6.19 -26.42 21.18
CA ALA A 1093 7.27 -27.31 21.57
C ALA A 1093 8.67 -26.74 21.26
N GLY A 1094 8.72 -25.53 20.69
CA GLY A 1094 9.93 -24.85 20.29
C GLY A 1094 10.60 -24.04 21.41
N ALA A 1095 11.74 -23.43 21.11
CA ALA A 1095 12.54 -22.67 22.06
C ALA A 1095 12.18 -21.18 22.08
N LEU A 1096 12.00 -20.59 23.26
CA LEU A 1096 12.04 -19.14 23.45
C LEU A 1096 13.49 -18.70 23.73
N ALA A 1097 13.98 -17.62 23.12
CA ALA A 1097 15.38 -17.17 23.26
C ALA A 1097 15.53 -15.64 23.29
N GLY A 1098 16.67 -15.11 23.73
CA GLY A 1098 16.98 -13.67 23.69
C GLY A 1098 16.35 -12.85 24.84
N GLU A 1099 16.38 -11.52 24.71
CA GLU A 1099 15.93 -10.58 25.75
C GLU A 1099 14.63 -9.86 25.35
N GLY A 1100 13.60 -9.90 26.21
CA GLY A 1100 12.32 -9.25 25.93
C GLY A 1100 11.20 -9.58 26.93
N ALA A 1101 9.96 -9.60 26.45
CA ALA A 1101 8.80 -9.94 27.27
C ALA A 1101 7.87 -10.94 26.55
N PHE A 1102 7.30 -11.87 27.31
CA PHE A 1102 6.29 -12.82 26.82
C PHE A 1102 5.03 -12.74 27.68
N ALA A 1103 3.85 -12.73 27.08
CA ALA A 1103 2.60 -12.66 27.83
C ALA A 1103 1.52 -13.59 27.28
N VAL A 1104 0.62 -14.03 28.16
CA VAL A 1104 -0.59 -14.80 27.79
C VAL A 1104 -1.79 -14.12 28.43
N ARG A 1105 -2.79 -13.75 27.62
CA ARG A 1105 -3.92 -12.92 28.05
C ARG A 1105 -5.26 -13.35 27.46
N ASP A 1106 -6.34 -12.74 27.95
CA ASP A 1106 -7.66 -12.70 27.33
C ASP A 1106 -8.26 -14.07 26.98
N GLY A 1107 -8.24 -15.00 27.94
CA GLY A 1107 -8.84 -16.32 27.82
C GLY A 1107 -7.95 -17.38 27.17
N ALA A 1108 -6.77 -17.00 26.66
CA ALA A 1108 -5.87 -17.93 25.97
C ALA A 1108 -5.40 -19.07 26.88
N VAL A 1109 -5.27 -20.26 26.29
CA VAL A 1109 -4.62 -21.42 26.92
C VAL A 1109 -3.37 -21.76 26.10
N GLN A 1110 -2.20 -21.33 26.57
CA GLN A 1110 -0.93 -21.56 25.88
C GLN A 1110 -0.12 -22.65 26.59
N THR A 1111 0.36 -23.63 25.83
CA THR A 1111 1.31 -24.65 26.30
C THR A 1111 2.71 -24.36 25.74
N LEU A 1112 3.72 -24.37 26.61
CA LEU A 1112 5.13 -24.28 26.26
C LEU A 1112 5.83 -25.58 26.67
N ALA A 1113 6.31 -26.36 25.69
CA ALA A 1113 6.94 -27.66 25.92
C ALA A 1113 8.44 -27.70 25.53
N GLY A 1114 8.94 -26.66 24.87
CA GLY A 1114 10.37 -26.56 24.52
C GLY A 1114 11.23 -25.95 25.61
N ALA A 1115 12.53 -26.28 25.59
CA ALA A 1115 13.55 -25.64 26.42
C ALA A 1115 14.12 -24.41 25.70
N GLY A 1116 14.33 -23.31 26.42
CA GLY A 1116 14.78 -22.04 25.86
C GLY A 1116 15.92 -21.36 26.63
N THR A 1117 16.42 -20.26 26.06
CA THR A 1117 17.42 -19.37 26.70
C THR A 1117 16.87 -17.96 26.89
N PHE A 1118 15.54 -17.81 26.91
CA PHE A 1118 14.86 -16.53 27.03
C PHE A 1118 15.14 -15.84 28.37
N ILE A 1119 15.55 -14.58 28.33
CA ILE A 1119 15.83 -13.75 29.50
C ILE A 1119 14.85 -12.58 29.45
N GLY A 1120 13.86 -12.56 30.34
CA GLY A 1120 12.82 -11.56 30.21
C GLY A 1120 11.64 -11.79 31.12
N THR A 1121 10.68 -10.87 31.10
CA THR A 1121 9.48 -11.01 31.93
C THR A 1121 8.47 -11.94 31.26
N VAL A 1122 7.80 -12.77 32.05
CA VAL A 1122 6.63 -13.54 31.61
C VAL A 1122 5.40 -13.07 32.39
N ALA A 1123 4.30 -12.76 31.71
CA ALA A 1123 3.07 -12.32 32.37
C ALA A 1123 1.85 -13.16 31.96
N VAL A 1124 1.00 -13.51 32.93
CA VAL A 1124 -0.25 -14.25 32.69
C VAL A 1124 -1.42 -13.52 33.34
N SER A 1125 -2.41 -13.10 32.56
CA SER A 1125 -3.57 -12.32 33.04
C SER A 1125 -4.85 -12.82 32.39
N ASN A 1126 -5.89 -13.17 33.17
CA ASN A 1126 -7.14 -13.74 32.63
C ASN A 1126 -6.94 -14.89 31.62
N ALA A 1127 -5.89 -15.70 31.78
CA ALA A 1127 -5.46 -16.71 30.82
C ALA A 1127 -4.73 -17.86 31.52
N THR A 1128 -4.43 -18.93 30.78
CA THR A 1128 -3.70 -20.11 31.29
C THR A 1128 -2.40 -20.35 30.53
N LEU A 1129 -1.29 -20.44 31.26
CA LEU A 1129 0.01 -20.90 30.76
C LEU A 1129 0.34 -22.29 31.32
N LEU A 1130 0.48 -23.28 30.45
CA LEU A 1130 0.95 -24.63 30.78
C LEU A 1130 2.41 -24.78 30.37
N VAL A 1131 3.26 -25.18 31.30
CA VAL A 1131 4.70 -25.38 31.12
C VAL A 1131 4.97 -26.88 31.19
N GLU A 1132 5.24 -27.49 30.04
CA GLU A 1132 5.36 -28.95 29.85
C GLU A 1132 6.75 -29.31 29.26
N ASN A 1133 7.80 -28.58 29.66
CA ASN A 1133 9.17 -28.79 29.17
C ASN A 1133 9.96 -29.75 30.06
N ASP A 1134 10.16 -30.98 29.57
CA ASP A 1134 10.74 -32.10 30.35
C ASP A 1134 12.24 -31.95 30.71
N SER A 1135 12.98 -31.01 30.11
CA SER A 1135 14.46 -30.97 30.25
C SER A 1135 15.11 -29.58 30.26
N GLY A 1136 14.34 -28.49 30.40
CA GLY A 1136 14.91 -27.14 30.43
C GLY A 1136 13.96 -26.12 31.03
N THR A 1137 14.36 -24.85 31.04
CA THR A 1137 13.55 -23.76 31.58
C THR A 1137 12.82 -22.98 30.48
N VAL A 1138 11.65 -22.43 30.81
CA VAL A 1138 10.94 -21.46 29.94
C VAL A 1138 11.70 -20.13 29.85
N THR A 1139 12.30 -19.73 30.97
CA THR A 1139 13.09 -18.51 31.16
C THR A 1139 14.47 -18.90 31.72
N ALA A 1140 15.56 -18.21 31.40
CA ALA A 1140 16.88 -18.48 31.96
C ALA A 1140 17.14 -17.71 33.28
N ALA A 1141 16.66 -16.46 33.41
CA ALA A 1141 16.87 -15.61 34.60
C ALA A 1141 15.77 -14.55 34.83
N GLY A 1142 14.62 -14.69 34.17
CA GLY A 1142 13.54 -13.70 34.16
C GLY A 1142 12.47 -13.88 35.25
N SER A 1143 11.67 -12.86 35.53
CA SER A 1143 10.56 -12.96 36.49
C SER A 1143 9.25 -13.36 35.79
N VAL A 1144 8.50 -14.28 36.38
CA VAL A 1144 7.15 -14.66 35.95
C VAL A 1144 6.11 -14.05 36.88
N ALA A 1145 5.12 -13.35 36.34
CA ALA A 1145 4.03 -12.74 37.09
C ALA A 1145 2.67 -13.32 36.66
N VAL A 1146 1.89 -13.79 37.63
CA VAL A 1146 0.51 -14.25 37.45
C VAL A 1146 -0.43 -13.25 38.09
N HIS A 1147 -1.06 -12.45 37.24
CA HIS A 1147 -1.99 -11.39 37.63
C HIS A 1147 -3.39 -11.96 37.91
N ALA A 1148 -4.33 -11.07 38.28
CA ALA A 1148 -5.73 -11.42 38.48
C ALA A 1148 -6.32 -12.22 37.30
N GLY A 1149 -7.02 -13.31 37.60
CA GLY A 1149 -7.60 -14.22 36.62
C GLY A 1149 -6.59 -15.09 35.85
N GLY A 1150 -5.29 -14.83 35.99
CA GLY A 1150 -4.21 -15.62 35.39
C GLY A 1150 -4.03 -16.97 36.09
N ARG A 1151 -3.54 -17.95 35.34
CA ARG A 1151 -3.37 -19.34 35.76
C ARG A 1151 -2.07 -19.91 35.18
N ILE A 1152 -1.24 -20.55 36.02
CA ILE A 1152 0.01 -21.21 35.56
C ILE A 1152 0.08 -22.67 36.03
N GLY A 1153 0.57 -23.60 35.21
CA GLY A 1153 0.61 -25.03 35.57
C GLY A 1153 1.54 -25.86 34.67
N GLY A 1154 1.50 -27.18 34.80
CA GLY A 1154 2.26 -28.15 33.97
C GLY A 1154 3.38 -28.89 34.73
N ARG A 1155 4.17 -29.71 34.03
CA ARG A 1155 5.23 -30.57 34.61
C ARG A 1155 6.66 -30.07 34.41
N GLY A 1156 6.84 -28.93 33.76
CA GLY A 1156 8.14 -28.41 33.35
C GLY A 1156 8.80 -27.45 34.35
N MET A 1157 9.78 -26.66 33.90
CA MET A 1157 10.60 -25.77 34.74
C MET A 1157 10.56 -24.29 34.30
N ILE A 1158 10.51 -23.39 35.28
CA ILE A 1158 10.60 -21.93 35.16
C ILE A 1158 11.92 -21.44 35.77
N GLY A 1159 12.65 -20.60 35.02
CA GLY A 1159 13.84 -19.90 35.52
C GLY A 1159 13.48 -18.60 36.24
N GLY A 1160 14.14 -18.29 37.35
CA GLY A 1160 13.94 -17.03 38.07
C GLY A 1160 12.70 -17.01 38.97
N ASP A 1161 12.32 -15.81 39.43
CA ASP A 1161 11.27 -15.60 40.43
C ASP A 1161 9.86 -15.74 39.84
N LEU A 1162 8.92 -16.27 40.63
CA LEU A 1162 7.50 -16.37 40.30
C LEU A 1162 6.67 -15.56 41.29
N SER A 1163 5.94 -14.54 40.84
CA SER A 1163 4.96 -13.81 41.64
C SER A 1163 3.52 -14.19 41.24
N ILE A 1164 2.66 -14.41 42.24
CA ILE A 1164 1.22 -14.63 42.04
C ILE A 1164 0.48 -13.55 42.82
N GLU A 1165 -0.21 -12.68 42.10
CA GLU A 1165 -0.98 -11.57 42.64
C GLU A 1165 -2.38 -12.01 43.12
N ALA A 1166 -3.11 -11.09 43.75
CA ALA A 1166 -4.49 -11.34 44.16
C ALA A 1166 -5.36 -11.70 42.95
N GLY A 1167 -6.02 -12.86 43.00
CA GLY A 1167 -6.87 -13.39 41.92
C GLY A 1167 -6.14 -14.28 40.90
N GLY A 1168 -4.81 -14.39 40.96
CA GLY A 1168 -4.00 -15.36 40.20
C GLY A 1168 -4.06 -16.76 40.81
N GLY A 1169 -3.69 -17.80 40.06
CA GLY A 1169 -3.77 -19.18 40.54
C GLY A 1169 -2.86 -20.17 39.82
N ILE A 1170 -2.82 -21.42 40.32
CA ILE A 1170 -2.04 -22.53 39.78
C ILE A 1170 -2.99 -23.60 39.23
N VAL A 1171 -2.66 -24.22 38.09
CA VAL A 1171 -3.41 -25.32 37.48
C VAL A 1171 -2.59 -26.61 37.58
N GLY A 1172 -3.26 -27.73 37.83
CA GLY A 1172 -2.66 -29.04 38.02
C GLY A 1172 -2.61 -29.80 36.70
N GLY A 1173 -1.49 -30.48 36.44
CA GLY A 1173 -1.32 -31.36 35.28
C GLY A 1173 -2.11 -32.66 35.42
N ALA A 1174 -2.34 -33.35 34.29
CA ALA A 1174 -3.15 -34.57 34.22
C ALA A 1174 -2.54 -35.83 34.89
N GLU A 1175 -1.33 -35.75 35.44
CA GLU A 1175 -0.66 -36.80 36.25
C GLU A 1175 0.23 -36.09 37.29
N PRO A 1176 0.72 -36.76 38.36
CA PRO A 1176 1.54 -36.12 39.38
C PRO A 1176 2.94 -35.77 38.85
N GLY A 1177 3.06 -34.66 38.13
CA GLY A 1177 4.30 -33.96 37.81
C GLY A 1177 4.23 -32.53 38.33
N ALA A 1178 5.29 -32.05 38.98
CA ALA A 1178 5.31 -30.75 39.66
C ALA A 1178 6.03 -29.70 38.80
N LEU A 1179 5.37 -28.56 38.54
CA LEU A 1179 6.00 -27.36 37.99
C LEU A 1179 7.18 -26.93 38.88
N GLU A 1180 8.38 -26.92 38.32
CA GLU A 1180 9.61 -26.53 39.03
C GLU A 1180 9.91 -25.04 38.82
N VAL A 1181 10.26 -24.32 39.89
CA VAL A 1181 10.66 -22.90 39.84
C VAL A 1181 12.02 -22.78 40.51
N THR A 1182 13.00 -22.22 39.78
CA THR A 1182 14.38 -22.12 40.27
C THR A 1182 14.63 -20.90 41.16
N GLY A 1183 13.81 -19.83 41.04
CA GLY A 1183 13.87 -18.64 41.90
C GLY A 1183 12.84 -18.62 43.02
N ALA A 1184 12.63 -17.45 43.62
CA ALA A 1184 11.70 -17.27 44.73
C ALA A 1184 10.25 -17.25 44.25
N VAL A 1185 9.35 -17.91 44.99
CA VAL A 1185 7.90 -17.83 44.76
C VAL A 1185 7.29 -16.84 45.76
N THR A 1186 6.70 -15.76 45.26
CA THR A 1186 6.06 -14.70 46.06
C THR A 1186 4.55 -14.70 45.84
N LEU A 1187 3.78 -14.68 46.93
CA LEU A 1187 2.32 -14.51 46.87
C LEU A 1187 1.97 -13.10 47.39
N GLY A 1188 1.14 -12.35 46.65
CA GLY A 1188 0.69 -11.01 47.05
C GLY A 1188 -0.11 -11.05 48.37
N ALA A 1189 -0.11 -9.94 49.13
CA ALA A 1189 -0.59 -9.84 50.52
C ALA A 1189 -2.10 -10.12 50.78
N ALA A 1190 -2.84 -10.61 49.78
CA ALA A 1190 -4.22 -11.09 49.87
C ALA A 1190 -4.52 -12.20 48.83
N GLY A 1191 -3.49 -12.83 48.27
CA GLY A 1191 -3.63 -13.84 47.22
C GLY A 1191 -4.28 -15.13 47.72
N THR A 1192 -5.35 -15.56 47.05
CA THR A 1192 -5.96 -16.87 47.28
C THR A 1192 -5.38 -17.86 46.27
N VAL A 1193 -4.61 -18.85 46.71
CA VAL A 1193 -4.13 -19.94 45.84
C VAL A 1193 -5.22 -21.00 45.74
N VAL A 1194 -5.77 -21.19 44.55
CA VAL A 1194 -6.74 -22.27 44.25
C VAL A 1194 -5.98 -23.45 43.66
N LEU A 1195 -5.96 -24.58 44.38
CA LEU A 1195 -5.45 -25.85 43.87
C LEU A 1195 -6.59 -26.65 43.23
N PRO A 1196 -6.36 -27.39 42.13
CA PRO A 1196 -7.42 -28.16 41.49
C PRO A 1196 -7.84 -29.38 42.32
N PRO A 1197 -9.07 -29.88 42.12
CA PRO A 1197 -9.50 -31.17 42.67
C PRO A 1197 -8.59 -32.30 42.13
N GLY A 1198 -7.81 -32.94 42.99
CA GLY A 1198 -6.91 -34.06 42.62
C GLY A 1198 -5.40 -33.82 42.75
N PHE A 1199 -4.96 -32.65 43.26
CA PHE A 1199 -3.54 -32.40 43.50
C PHE A 1199 -2.98 -33.28 44.64
N ALA A 1200 -2.13 -34.27 44.30
CA ALA A 1200 -1.67 -35.31 45.22
C ALA A 1200 -0.18 -35.22 45.65
N GLY A 1201 0.60 -34.23 45.18
CA GLY A 1201 2.01 -34.07 45.59
C GLY A 1201 2.78 -32.92 44.91
N GLY A 1202 3.75 -32.33 45.63
CA GLY A 1202 4.66 -31.26 45.19
C GLY A 1202 5.30 -30.52 46.39
N ARG A 1203 6.41 -29.79 46.20
CA ARG A 1203 7.05 -28.95 47.24
C ARG A 1203 6.76 -27.48 46.98
N LEU A 1204 5.84 -26.88 47.74
CA LEU A 1204 5.50 -25.46 47.69
C LEU A 1204 6.13 -24.74 48.90
N THR A 1205 7.04 -23.80 48.66
CA THR A 1205 7.63 -22.98 49.74
C THR A 1205 6.87 -21.65 49.83
N LEU A 1206 6.16 -21.43 50.94
CA LEU A 1206 5.29 -20.26 51.15
C LEU A 1206 5.93 -19.29 52.15
N LEU A 1207 6.25 -18.07 51.70
CA LEU A 1207 6.63 -16.96 52.57
C LEU A 1207 5.49 -15.91 52.55
N ASN A 1208 4.83 -15.70 53.71
CA ASN A 1208 3.77 -14.70 53.94
C ASN A 1208 2.41 -14.88 53.19
N ALA A 1209 1.91 -16.11 53.03
CA ALA A 1209 0.55 -16.35 52.54
C ALA A 1209 -0.53 -16.08 53.62
N ALA A 1210 -1.61 -15.38 53.27
CA ALA A 1210 -2.71 -15.06 54.20
C ALA A 1210 -3.72 -16.23 54.39
N ALA A 1211 -3.91 -17.09 53.38
CA ALA A 1211 -4.72 -18.32 53.44
C ALA A 1211 -4.35 -19.30 52.31
N VAL A 1212 -4.49 -20.60 52.55
CA VAL A 1212 -4.35 -21.69 51.56
C VAL A 1212 -5.61 -22.56 51.63
N THR A 1213 -6.29 -22.77 50.51
CA THR A 1213 -7.46 -23.67 50.45
C THR A 1213 -7.08 -24.91 49.64
N ALA A 1214 -7.09 -26.08 50.29
CA ALA A 1214 -6.75 -27.36 49.67
C ALA A 1214 -7.99 -28.28 49.60
N PRO A 1215 -8.10 -29.18 48.60
CA PRO A 1215 -9.13 -30.22 48.57
C PRO A 1215 -8.94 -31.25 49.70
N GLU A 1216 -10.02 -31.94 50.07
CA GLU A 1216 -10.05 -32.95 51.15
C GLU A 1216 -8.93 -34.01 51.02
N GLY A 1217 -8.16 -34.24 52.10
CA GLY A 1217 -7.29 -35.42 52.24
C GLY A 1217 -5.77 -35.23 52.38
N LEU A 1218 -5.23 -34.02 52.58
CA LEU A 1218 -3.77 -33.80 52.62
C LEU A 1218 -3.16 -33.87 54.03
N ALA A 1219 -2.46 -34.97 54.33
CA ALA A 1219 -1.57 -35.09 55.50
C ALA A 1219 -0.10 -34.83 55.08
N GLY A 1220 0.61 -33.93 55.78
CA GLY A 1220 2.09 -33.83 55.69
C GLY A 1220 2.73 -32.51 55.22
N TRP A 1221 2.02 -31.39 55.19
CA TRP A 1221 2.59 -30.10 54.73
C TRP A 1221 3.28 -29.32 55.86
N THR A 1222 4.43 -28.68 55.57
CA THR A 1222 5.15 -27.76 56.49
C THR A 1222 5.25 -26.36 55.90
N VAL A 1223 4.79 -25.36 56.65
CA VAL A 1223 4.98 -23.92 56.37
C VAL A 1223 6.19 -23.42 57.17
N ALA A 1224 7.09 -22.65 56.54
CA ALA A 1224 8.27 -22.06 57.19
C ALA A 1224 8.40 -20.56 56.80
N PRO A 1225 8.85 -19.67 57.71
CA PRO A 1225 9.55 -19.98 58.95
C PRO A 1225 8.61 -20.24 60.13
N GLN A 1226 9.07 -21.08 61.04
CA GLN A 1226 8.55 -21.16 62.39
C GLN A 1226 8.74 -19.78 63.06
N GLN A 1227 7.66 -19.02 63.27
CA GLN A 1227 7.68 -17.92 64.24
C GLN A 1227 7.33 -18.44 65.64
N SER A 1228 7.84 -17.74 66.65
CA SER A 1228 7.99 -18.08 68.08
C SER A 1228 6.95 -19.01 68.74
N ALA A 1229 7.47 -19.88 69.61
CA ALA A 1229 6.89 -21.11 70.20
C ALA A 1229 5.60 -21.03 71.06
N SER A 1230 4.55 -20.29 70.69
CA SER A 1230 3.32 -20.27 71.52
C SER A 1230 1.96 -20.18 70.81
N THR A 1231 1.86 -20.56 69.54
CA THR A 1231 0.55 -20.70 68.88
C THR A 1231 0.50 -21.99 68.09
N VAL A 1232 -0.37 -22.92 68.52
CA VAL A 1232 -0.68 -24.16 67.81
C VAL A 1232 -2.10 -24.05 67.28
N VAL A 1233 -2.23 -24.11 65.96
CA VAL A 1233 -3.51 -24.19 65.25
C VAL A 1233 -3.66 -25.62 64.76
N THR A 1234 -4.71 -26.31 65.21
CA THR A 1234 -4.97 -27.70 64.82
C THR A 1234 -6.33 -27.77 64.13
N PHE A 1235 -6.37 -28.37 62.95
CA PHE A 1235 -7.59 -28.56 62.17
C PHE A 1235 -8.08 -29.99 62.37
N THR A 1236 -9.36 -30.14 62.72
CA THR A 1236 -9.99 -31.47 62.85
C THR A 1236 -11.38 -31.42 62.26
N ALA A 1237 -11.75 -32.43 61.49
CA ALA A 1237 -13.06 -32.57 60.87
C ALA A 1237 -13.66 -33.93 61.22
N GLU A 1238 -14.91 -33.93 61.68
CA GLU A 1238 -15.74 -35.14 61.87
C GLU A 1238 -17.11 -34.91 61.20
N GLY A 1239 -17.34 -35.54 60.04
CA GLY A 1239 -18.58 -35.39 59.30
C GLY A 1239 -18.76 -33.99 58.66
N THR A 1240 -19.97 -33.43 58.70
CA THR A 1240 -20.34 -32.17 58.02
C THR A 1240 -20.13 -30.90 58.87
N GLN A 1241 -19.44 -30.99 60.00
CA GLN A 1241 -19.10 -29.83 60.84
C GLN A 1241 -17.59 -29.60 60.87
N PHE A 1242 -17.22 -28.32 60.87
CA PHE A 1242 -15.85 -27.85 60.98
C PHE A 1242 -15.62 -27.27 62.38
N THR A 1243 -14.46 -27.51 62.99
CA THR A 1243 -14.09 -26.87 64.26
C THR A 1243 -12.68 -26.33 64.19
N LEU A 1244 -12.53 -25.03 64.44
CA LEU A 1244 -11.24 -24.35 64.54
C LEU A 1244 -10.81 -24.30 66.01
N ASN A 1245 -9.73 -25.03 66.36
CA ASN A 1245 -9.14 -24.93 67.69
C ASN A 1245 -7.90 -24.03 67.64
N VAL A 1246 -8.05 -22.81 68.17
CA VAL A 1246 -6.93 -21.88 68.39
C VAL A 1246 -6.56 -21.92 69.86
N SER A 1247 -5.33 -22.33 70.16
CA SER A 1247 -4.80 -22.30 71.52
C SER A 1247 -3.77 -21.18 71.68
N ARG A 1248 -4.01 -20.30 72.65
CA ARG A 1248 -3.07 -19.25 73.07
C ARG A 1248 -2.84 -19.38 74.57
N SER A 1249 -1.61 -19.70 74.97
CA SER A 1249 -1.21 -19.81 76.38
C SER A 1249 -2.10 -20.73 77.24
N GLY A 1250 -2.56 -21.85 76.69
CA GLY A 1250 -3.28 -22.89 77.44
C GLY A 1250 -4.80 -22.69 77.60
N THR A 1251 -5.37 -21.62 77.05
CA THR A 1251 -6.84 -21.43 77.03
C THR A 1251 -7.38 -21.74 75.63
N LEU A 1252 -8.34 -22.66 75.56
CA LEU A 1252 -9.02 -23.07 74.33
C LEU A 1252 -10.14 -22.07 74.02
N ILE A 1253 -10.11 -21.46 72.83
CA ILE A 1253 -11.24 -20.71 72.29
C ILE A 1253 -11.82 -21.54 71.16
N GLN A 1254 -12.98 -22.17 71.41
CA GLN A 1254 -13.77 -22.86 70.39
C GLN A 1254 -14.68 -21.84 69.70
N LEU A 1255 -14.52 -21.70 68.38
CA LEU A 1255 -15.47 -21.01 67.52
C LEU A 1255 -16.15 -22.07 66.65
N TYR A 1256 -17.48 -22.13 66.73
CA TYR A 1256 -18.34 -23.00 65.92
C TYR A 1256 -18.59 -22.39 64.54
#